data_AF-A0A918V2X2-F1
#
_entry.id   AF-A0A918V2X2-F1
#
_cell.length_a   1.000
_cell.length_b   1.000
_cell.length_c   1.000
_cell.angle_alpha   90.00
_cell.angle_beta   90.00
_cell.angle_gamma   90.00
#
_symmetry.space_group_name_H-M   'P 1'
#
loop_
_entity.id
_entity.type
_entity.pdbx_description
1 polymer ?
#
loop_
_entity_poly.entity_id
_entity_poly.type
_entity_poly.pdbx_seq_one_letter_code
_entity_poly.pdbx_strand_id
1 'polypeptide(L)'
;MRRVCLTLPTNRACAETITAVAEEAAYGARRFDAEVHLLVLDSSDAPVLAEHRRAVAALPAVEGVVVHHLDEAEQRAFLRQVITRSGAPEPDRVLDLMLPSGVSYGACTNRAFLFAEALGCTSVHRRDSDSRYQSLDGETVFPLHHELAHLGRPAADVAGQVTKSRLAPAFAQRPVAMVGASFVGEMSVDVEEIRRLDPGIYHEIIGLSVPAGYADLWRDNLVEQSFRGAGTTPFTADHTTLTHVSPLRVDMCNIAFGNEVYGRVPLPPATDTIGSDYFLVHLVDGARLPGVLHNRHIVNYHTGERRSDSGFLAYQVRIAKYLLATRYFNEVYARMAAAGEALLDDRGGVDAAAVAGFVRDGARLDRTEDAERLDLLDRSYRKLGGRYTAVADELAARRARLLHAARADMADFALLVDVWERLMRTSAVTGFPYVRPAADPSGRPSGTRTRTLTVAYAGGEARRGPVTMGQANMIRCILRDDPAHINIHDVWPVPAGTTLDAAVDALRTLVVRHEALRTTFPDASAAADGEQVVAAEGTFTVTVLDHEELPRDAAGYAESLARRARSGRFRLDREFPLRTSLVARDGAPVFVALVSSHAAADGSALAVLREEWLALLDGADLPPLTGLTPLELAAEEAAPAGLRKSEASLAYWETILRTGPQAMFAEPRATGTDIRMPQLTLRSARGGRALGRIVERTGSLPSTVLLTAWCALVAHRAGQSTCVTAVPTSNRFRTRLARSVTTLSQDALLALDVTAPSFDALLRKTWGAALNAYRHSRFDSVGLWEMIGRVTFERGSLFARDVVFNDVSTLASTPASTTPQADDEDGPELSWGPDQVLPTRVLAFAYQTTPLLHLALWADPALFPRQEAEGFLTGLVRLLEAAADADVPLASLTAVTGVRAVERGPDWERVDGSWVSPSAVAGALGRALGGVPVHVAADVPDPDGADPDRAGPGLTAFIAAADAALTPAAAHAALMDALPGRPGVLAPRRYVIVREPPAQADRSDAWLRQQILSEGNGRERRMSHDDG
;
A
#
# COMPACT_ATOMS: atom_id res chain seq x y z
N MET A 1 7.12 -19.06 -27.02
CA MET A 1 7.50 -19.68 -25.73
C MET A 1 8.91 -19.31 -25.31
N ARG A 2 9.04 -18.43 -24.31
CA ARG A 2 10.33 -18.11 -23.65
C ARG A 2 10.72 -19.24 -22.69
N ARG A 3 12.01 -19.53 -22.52
CA ARG A 3 12.48 -20.48 -21.50
C ARG A 3 12.82 -19.74 -20.22
N VAL A 4 12.36 -20.24 -19.09
CA VAL A 4 12.63 -19.66 -17.77
C VAL A 4 13.08 -20.74 -16.80
N CYS A 5 13.99 -20.42 -15.89
CA CYS A 5 14.49 -21.34 -14.88
C CYS A 5 13.86 -21.01 -13.53
N LEU A 6 13.02 -21.90 -13.00
CA LEU A 6 12.54 -21.84 -11.62
C LEU A 6 13.43 -22.75 -10.77
N THR A 7 14.28 -22.17 -9.94
CA THR A 7 15.34 -22.90 -9.23
C THR A 7 15.04 -23.06 -7.74
N LEU A 8 15.31 -24.26 -7.23
CA LEU A 8 15.24 -24.65 -5.82
C LEU A 8 16.56 -25.30 -5.40
N PRO A 9 17.54 -24.52 -4.88
CA PRO A 9 18.72 -25.08 -4.25
C PRO A 9 18.38 -25.67 -2.87
N THR A 10 18.91 -26.84 -2.57
CA THR A 10 18.72 -27.49 -1.26
C THR A 10 19.94 -28.30 -0.82
N ASN A 11 20.11 -28.40 0.49
CA ASN A 11 21.09 -29.25 1.16
C ASN A 11 20.49 -29.96 2.40
N ARG A 12 19.15 -29.99 2.48
CA ARG A 12 18.35 -30.47 3.62
C ARG A 12 16.98 -30.94 3.14
N ALA A 13 16.27 -31.68 3.98
CA ALA A 13 14.96 -32.24 3.62
C ALA A 13 13.93 -31.14 3.29
N CYS A 14 13.32 -31.22 2.10
CA CYS A 14 12.31 -30.27 1.62
C CYS A 14 11.37 -30.89 0.55
N ALA A 15 10.98 -32.15 0.71
CA ALA A 15 10.12 -32.86 -0.25
C ALA A 15 8.79 -32.12 -0.53
N GLU A 16 8.16 -31.55 0.50
CA GLU A 16 6.93 -30.75 0.34
C GLU A 16 7.17 -29.49 -0.49
N THR A 17 8.29 -28.80 -0.28
CA THR A 17 8.68 -27.62 -1.05
C THR A 17 8.93 -27.96 -2.51
N ILE A 18 9.52 -29.12 -2.81
CA ILE A 18 9.69 -29.61 -4.19
C ILE A 18 8.33 -29.73 -4.89
N THR A 19 7.33 -30.32 -4.23
CA THR A 19 5.97 -30.43 -4.76
C THR A 19 5.34 -29.06 -4.97
N ALA A 20 5.44 -28.15 -3.99
CA ALA A 20 4.86 -26.82 -4.09
C ALA A 20 5.49 -25.98 -5.23
N VAL A 21 6.81 -26.04 -5.41
CA VAL A 21 7.50 -25.33 -6.50
C VAL A 21 7.17 -25.95 -7.87
N ALA A 22 6.90 -27.26 -7.94
CA ALA A 22 6.39 -27.90 -9.15
C ALA A 22 4.98 -27.43 -9.52
N GLU A 23 4.10 -27.20 -8.54
CA GLU A 23 2.80 -26.58 -8.77
C GLU A 23 2.93 -25.14 -9.28
N GLU A 24 3.88 -24.36 -8.75
CA GLU A 24 4.21 -23.02 -9.24
C GLU A 24 4.71 -23.07 -10.70
N ALA A 25 5.59 -24.02 -11.04
CA ALA A 25 6.07 -24.21 -12.41
C ALA A 25 4.92 -24.53 -13.37
N ALA A 26 4.03 -25.43 -12.96
CA ALA A 26 2.85 -25.82 -13.71
C ALA A 26 1.87 -24.65 -13.90
N TYR A 27 1.70 -23.81 -12.88
CA TYR A 27 0.95 -22.56 -12.98
C TYR A 27 1.58 -21.62 -14.02
N GLY A 28 2.90 -21.43 -13.96
CA GLY A 28 3.65 -20.60 -14.90
C GLY A 28 3.46 -21.04 -16.36
N ALA A 29 3.63 -22.33 -16.64
CA ALA A 29 3.50 -22.90 -17.98
C ALA A 29 2.06 -22.81 -18.52
N ARG A 30 1.04 -23.02 -17.68
CA ARG A 30 -0.37 -22.93 -18.11
C ARG A 30 -0.83 -21.50 -18.36
N ARG A 31 -0.34 -20.54 -17.58
CA ARG A 31 -0.87 -19.17 -17.57
C ARG A 31 -0.12 -18.21 -18.49
N PHE A 32 1.13 -18.54 -18.83
CA PHE A 32 2.02 -17.71 -19.63
C PHE A 32 2.62 -18.55 -20.77
N ASP A 33 2.94 -17.92 -21.91
CA ASP A 33 3.67 -18.56 -23.02
C ASP A 33 5.16 -18.79 -22.64
N ALA A 34 5.39 -19.68 -21.67
CA ALA A 34 6.70 -19.99 -21.10
C ALA A 34 6.94 -21.50 -20.95
N GLU A 35 8.15 -21.95 -21.28
CA GLU A 35 8.68 -23.27 -20.94
C GLU A 35 9.41 -23.12 -19.60
N VAL A 36 8.88 -23.73 -18.55
CA VAL A 36 9.42 -23.60 -17.19
C VAL A 36 10.35 -24.79 -16.92
N HIS A 37 11.64 -24.50 -16.81
CA HIS A 37 12.64 -25.45 -16.34
C HIS A 37 12.69 -25.40 -14.81
N LEU A 38 12.08 -26.38 -14.14
CA LEU A 38 12.21 -26.56 -12.70
C LEU A 38 13.58 -27.19 -12.40
N LEU A 39 14.49 -26.42 -11.82
CA LEU A 39 15.86 -26.84 -11.51
C LEU A 39 16.04 -27.05 -10.01
N VAL A 40 16.15 -28.30 -9.58
CA VAL A 40 16.46 -28.69 -8.20
C VAL A 40 17.95 -29.02 -8.10
N LEU A 41 18.71 -28.15 -7.43
CA LEU A 41 20.15 -28.36 -7.16
C LEU A 41 20.30 -28.94 -5.75
N ASP A 42 20.60 -30.24 -5.68
CA ASP A 42 20.56 -31.00 -4.43
C ASP A 42 21.96 -31.37 -3.94
N SER A 43 22.39 -30.74 -2.85
CA SER A 43 23.63 -31.02 -2.12
C SER A 43 23.33 -31.72 -0.77
N SER A 44 22.17 -32.40 -0.65
CA SER A 44 21.81 -33.12 0.57
C SER A 44 22.55 -34.45 0.69
N ASP A 45 22.57 -35.03 1.89
CA ASP A 45 23.12 -36.36 2.11
C ASP A 45 22.29 -37.47 1.43
N ALA A 46 22.86 -38.67 1.32
CA ALA A 46 22.24 -39.76 0.55
C ALA A 46 20.79 -40.12 0.98
N PRO A 47 20.45 -40.17 2.28
CA PRO A 47 19.07 -40.41 2.71
C PRO A 47 18.09 -39.34 2.22
N VAL A 48 18.43 -38.06 2.39
CA VAL A 48 17.58 -36.93 1.99
C VAL A 48 17.49 -36.83 0.46
N LEU A 49 18.61 -37.00 -0.26
CA LEU A 49 18.63 -37.04 -1.72
C LEU A 49 17.71 -38.13 -2.27
N ALA A 50 17.69 -39.31 -1.65
CA ALA A 50 16.79 -40.40 -2.05
C ALA A 50 15.31 -40.06 -1.81
N GLU A 51 15.00 -39.29 -0.77
CA GLU A 51 13.66 -38.75 -0.52
C GLU A 51 13.24 -37.74 -1.59
N HIS A 52 14.10 -36.78 -1.90
CA HIS A 52 13.84 -35.80 -2.96
C HIS A 52 13.65 -36.47 -4.33
N ARG A 53 14.44 -37.50 -4.66
CA ARG A 53 14.26 -38.28 -5.90
C ARG A 53 12.88 -38.92 -5.98
N ARG A 54 12.36 -39.44 -4.86
CA ARG A 54 10.99 -39.98 -4.81
C ARG A 54 9.94 -38.88 -4.99
N ALA A 55 10.14 -37.73 -4.36
CA ALA A 55 9.23 -36.58 -4.51
C ALA A 55 9.18 -36.09 -5.96
N VAL A 56 10.34 -35.93 -6.61
CA VAL A 56 10.44 -35.55 -8.03
C VAL A 56 9.81 -36.59 -8.94
N ALA A 57 10.06 -37.87 -8.71
CA ALA A 57 9.48 -38.96 -9.51
C ALA A 57 7.95 -39.07 -9.37
N ALA A 58 7.38 -38.55 -8.27
CA ALA A 58 5.94 -38.53 -8.03
C ALA A 58 5.22 -37.32 -8.65
N LEU A 59 5.96 -36.35 -9.23
CA LEU A 59 5.35 -35.16 -9.82
C LEU A 59 4.53 -35.51 -11.08
N PRO A 60 3.35 -34.91 -11.27
CA PRO A 60 2.58 -35.10 -12.49
C PRO A 60 3.30 -34.48 -13.70
N ALA A 61 3.21 -35.14 -14.86
CA ALA A 61 3.68 -34.56 -16.11
C ALA A 61 2.78 -33.37 -16.51
N VAL A 62 3.38 -32.21 -16.79
CA VAL A 62 2.68 -31.00 -17.20
C VAL A 62 3.32 -30.47 -18.47
N GLU A 63 2.50 -30.20 -19.49
CA GLU A 63 2.98 -29.58 -20.74
C GLU A 63 3.65 -28.24 -20.46
N GLY A 64 4.83 -28.02 -21.05
CA GLY A 64 5.62 -26.80 -20.83
C GLY A 64 6.43 -26.77 -19.53
N VAL A 65 6.42 -27.83 -18.70
CA VAL A 65 7.29 -27.97 -17.53
C VAL A 65 8.34 -29.05 -17.74
N VAL A 66 9.60 -28.73 -17.44
CA VAL A 66 10.74 -29.65 -17.52
C VAL A 66 11.44 -29.69 -16.18
N VAL A 67 11.48 -30.86 -15.53
CA VAL A 67 12.09 -31.02 -14.21
C VAL A 67 13.53 -31.55 -14.34
N HIS A 68 14.47 -30.85 -13.72
CA HIS A 68 15.89 -31.21 -13.61
C HIS A 68 16.22 -31.38 -12.13
N HIS A 69 16.56 -32.59 -11.70
CA HIS A 69 17.02 -32.85 -10.34
C HIS A 69 18.45 -33.35 -10.40
N LEU A 70 19.38 -32.51 -9.94
CA LEU A 70 20.81 -32.74 -10.08
C LEU A 70 21.46 -32.93 -8.71
N ASP A 71 22.10 -34.07 -8.50
CA ASP A 71 22.94 -34.28 -7.33
C ASP A 71 24.27 -33.54 -7.46
N GLU A 72 25.02 -33.44 -6.36
CA GLU A 72 26.27 -32.71 -6.35
C GLU A 72 27.33 -33.26 -7.32
N ALA A 73 27.33 -34.57 -7.61
CA ALA A 73 28.29 -35.17 -8.53
C ALA A 73 28.00 -34.76 -9.98
N GLU A 74 26.72 -34.74 -10.36
CA GLU A 74 26.24 -34.25 -11.65
C GLU A 74 26.56 -32.75 -11.81
N GLN A 75 26.29 -31.96 -10.76
CA GLN A 75 26.63 -30.54 -10.73
C GLN A 75 28.14 -30.31 -10.92
N ARG A 76 28.97 -31.06 -10.18
CA ARG A 76 30.43 -30.97 -10.27
C ARG A 76 30.96 -31.36 -11.66
N ALA A 77 30.39 -32.39 -12.27
CA ALA A 77 30.77 -32.83 -13.61
C ALA A 77 30.54 -31.74 -14.65
N PHE A 78 29.35 -31.12 -14.62
CA PHE A 78 28.99 -30.01 -15.50
C PHE A 78 29.90 -28.78 -15.28
N LEU A 79 30.08 -28.36 -14.03
CA LEU A 79 30.93 -27.21 -13.70
C LEU A 79 32.37 -27.41 -14.16
N ARG A 80 32.96 -28.59 -13.91
CA ARG A 80 34.32 -28.93 -14.40
C ARG A 80 34.42 -28.82 -15.92
N GLN A 81 33.40 -29.27 -16.64
CA GLN A 81 33.37 -29.18 -18.09
C GLN A 81 33.33 -27.72 -18.56
N VAL A 82 32.45 -26.89 -18.00
CA VAL A 82 32.32 -25.47 -18.34
C VAL A 82 33.59 -24.70 -17.99
N ILE A 83 34.12 -24.86 -16.78
CA ILE A 83 35.32 -24.18 -16.30
C ILE A 83 36.53 -24.54 -17.18
N THR A 84 36.75 -25.84 -17.44
CA THR A 84 37.86 -26.30 -18.29
C THR A 84 37.76 -25.72 -19.70
N ARG A 85 36.58 -25.78 -20.32
CA ARG A 85 36.35 -25.27 -21.68
C ARG A 85 36.46 -23.75 -21.77
N SER A 86 36.13 -23.04 -20.70
CA SER A 86 36.25 -21.59 -20.66
C SER A 86 37.72 -21.13 -20.66
N GLY A 87 38.67 -22.00 -20.29
CA GLY A 87 40.05 -21.60 -20.07
C GLY A 87 40.18 -20.58 -18.93
N ALA A 88 39.35 -20.71 -17.89
CA ALA A 88 39.48 -19.91 -16.68
C ALA A 88 40.84 -20.20 -16.01
N PRO A 89 41.55 -19.16 -15.50
CA PRO A 89 42.74 -19.36 -14.70
C PRO A 89 42.39 -20.11 -13.40
N GLU A 90 43.30 -20.94 -12.90
CA GLU A 90 43.12 -21.71 -11.66
C GLU A 90 41.78 -22.48 -11.62
N PRO A 91 41.54 -23.42 -12.56
CA PRO A 91 40.22 -24.05 -12.74
C PRO A 91 39.70 -24.78 -11.49
N ASP A 92 40.60 -25.37 -10.68
CA ASP A 92 40.22 -26.00 -9.41
C ASP A 92 39.74 -24.97 -8.39
N ARG A 93 40.38 -23.80 -8.32
CA ARG A 93 39.95 -22.70 -7.45
C ARG A 93 38.59 -22.16 -7.87
N VAL A 94 38.36 -21.94 -9.16
CA VAL A 94 37.05 -21.49 -9.67
C VAL A 94 35.96 -22.52 -9.38
N LEU A 95 36.28 -23.82 -9.48
CA LEU A 95 35.34 -24.88 -9.10
C LEU A 95 35.02 -24.82 -7.59
N ASP A 96 36.03 -24.62 -6.75
CA ASP A 96 35.85 -24.50 -5.29
C ASP A 96 35.03 -23.26 -4.90
N LEU A 97 35.11 -22.16 -5.67
CA LEU A 97 34.24 -20.99 -5.47
C LEU A 97 32.77 -21.25 -5.84
N MET A 98 32.53 -22.15 -6.80
CA MET A 98 31.18 -22.49 -7.26
C MET A 98 30.55 -23.66 -6.50
N LEU A 99 31.38 -24.54 -5.94
CA LEU A 99 30.99 -25.73 -5.21
C LEU A 99 31.87 -25.95 -3.96
N PRO A 100 31.86 -25.00 -3.01
CA PRO A 100 32.66 -25.08 -1.80
C PRO A 100 32.16 -26.21 -0.88
N SER A 101 33.04 -26.70 -0.01
CA SER A 101 32.68 -27.69 1.02
C SER A 101 31.82 -27.11 2.15
N GLY A 102 31.88 -25.80 2.37
CA GLY A 102 31.04 -25.06 3.31
C GLY A 102 29.79 -24.47 2.66
N VAL A 103 28.82 -24.05 3.47
CA VAL A 103 27.58 -23.42 2.97
C VAL A 103 27.89 -22.06 2.35
N SER A 104 27.44 -21.84 1.11
CA SER A 104 27.55 -20.56 0.40
C SER A 104 26.28 -20.29 -0.41
N TYR A 105 25.52 -19.28 0.00
CA TYR A 105 24.27 -18.87 -0.66
C TYR A 105 24.52 -18.25 -2.04
N GLY A 106 25.66 -17.55 -2.21
CA GLY A 106 26.06 -17.02 -3.51
C GLY A 106 26.48 -18.13 -4.48
N ALA A 107 27.31 -19.08 -4.02
CA ALA A 107 27.80 -20.17 -4.87
C ALA A 107 26.65 -21.07 -5.38
N CYS A 108 25.67 -21.40 -4.54
CA CYS A 108 24.51 -22.20 -4.99
C CYS A 108 23.67 -21.47 -6.05
N THR A 109 23.47 -20.16 -5.88
CA THR A 109 22.71 -19.36 -6.85
C THR A 109 23.50 -19.17 -8.15
N ASN A 110 24.83 -19.00 -8.07
CA ASN A 110 25.70 -18.95 -9.25
C ASN A 110 25.64 -20.26 -10.07
N ARG A 111 25.57 -21.42 -9.41
CA ARG A 111 25.37 -22.70 -10.11
C ARG A 111 24.07 -22.67 -10.91
N ALA A 112 22.97 -22.20 -10.30
CA ALA A 112 21.69 -22.06 -10.98
C ALA A 112 21.76 -21.12 -12.19
N PHE A 113 22.52 -20.03 -12.12
CA PHE A 113 22.75 -19.13 -13.27
C PHE A 113 23.45 -19.84 -14.44
N LEU A 114 24.51 -20.61 -14.19
CA LEU A 114 25.19 -21.36 -15.25
C LEU A 114 24.28 -22.44 -15.87
N PHE A 115 23.52 -23.16 -15.05
CA PHE A 115 22.57 -24.16 -15.56
C PHE A 115 21.44 -23.52 -16.38
N ALA A 116 20.88 -22.41 -15.90
CA ALA A 116 19.85 -21.67 -16.64
C ALA A 116 20.36 -21.23 -18.02
N GLU A 117 21.60 -20.74 -18.09
CA GLU A 117 22.26 -20.37 -19.35
C GLU A 117 22.44 -21.57 -20.28
N ALA A 118 22.89 -22.72 -19.77
CA ALA A 118 23.04 -23.94 -20.56
C ALA A 118 21.71 -24.53 -21.06
N LEU A 119 20.60 -24.23 -20.36
CA LEU A 119 19.24 -24.59 -20.77
C LEU A 119 18.64 -23.56 -21.75
N GLY A 120 19.30 -22.43 -21.97
CA GLY A 120 18.84 -21.33 -22.81
C GLY A 120 17.71 -20.51 -22.17
N CYS A 121 17.68 -20.43 -20.84
CA CYS A 121 16.68 -19.64 -20.11
C CYS A 121 17.02 -18.14 -20.15
N THR A 122 16.00 -17.30 -20.30
CA THR A 122 16.17 -15.83 -20.32
C THR A 122 16.11 -15.21 -18.92
N SER A 123 15.68 -15.98 -17.92
CA SER A 123 15.48 -15.53 -16.55
C SER A 123 15.66 -16.67 -15.55
N VAL A 124 16.07 -16.31 -14.34
CA VAL A 124 16.15 -17.21 -13.18
C VAL A 124 15.24 -16.69 -12.07
N HIS A 125 14.41 -17.58 -11.53
CA HIS A 125 13.42 -17.35 -10.50
C HIS A 125 13.78 -18.24 -9.31
N ARG A 126 14.14 -17.67 -8.17
CA ARG A 126 14.65 -18.44 -7.02
C ARG A 126 13.59 -18.62 -5.94
N ARG A 127 13.52 -19.84 -5.39
CA ARG A 127 12.82 -20.19 -4.15
C ARG A 127 13.77 -20.86 -3.18
N ASP A 128 13.52 -20.71 -1.89
CA ASP A 128 14.30 -21.37 -0.85
C ASP A 128 13.53 -22.57 -0.26
N SER A 129 14.29 -23.57 0.20
CA SER A 129 13.75 -24.85 0.69
C SER A 129 12.88 -24.75 1.95
N ASP A 130 12.99 -23.64 2.69
CA ASP A 130 12.28 -23.33 3.94
C ASP A 130 11.15 -22.28 3.75
N SER A 131 10.47 -22.35 2.60
CA SER A 131 9.36 -21.47 2.28
C SER A 131 8.11 -22.23 1.83
N ARG A 132 6.95 -21.61 2.00
CA ARG A 132 5.65 -22.04 1.43
C ARG A 132 4.91 -20.83 0.86
N TYR A 133 3.82 -21.06 0.15
CA TYR A 133 3.04 -19.98 -0.44
C TYR A 133 1.90 -19.52 0.47
N GLN A 134 1.45 -18.29 0.26
CA GLN A 134 0.18 -17.81 0.81
C GLN A 134 -0.99 -18.33 -0.03
N SER A 135 -2.20 -18.29 0.53
CA SER A 135 -3.44 -18.66 -0.16
C SER A 135 -4.48 -17.56 -0.06
N LEU A 136 -5.29 -17.40 -1.10
CA LEU A 136 -6.45 -16.52 -1.11
C LEU A 136 -7.65 -17.30 -1.67
N ASP A 137 -8.77 -17.32 -0.94
CA ASP A 137 -10.00 -18.02 -1.32
C ASP A 137 -9.80 -19.51 -1.66
N GLY A 138 -8.85 -20.17 -0.99
CA GLY A 138 -8.51 -21.59 -1.22
C GLY A 138 -7.50 -21.82 -2.36
N GLU A 139 -7.10 -20.79 -3.09
CA GLU A 139 -6.13 -20.86 -4.19
C GLU A 139 -4.74 -20.43 -3.75
N THR A 140 -3.71 -21.13 -4.23
CA THR A 140 -2.31 -20.81 -3.94
C THR A 140 -1.84 -19.57 -4.71
N VAL A 141 -1.17 -18.65 -4.01
CA VAL A 141 -0.71 -17.37 -4.55
C VAL A 141 0.75 -17.48 -4.96
N PHE A 142 0.99 -17.77 -6.24
CA PHE A 142 2.34 -17.97 -6.77
C PHE A 142 3.04 -16.66 -7.15
N PRO A 143 4.24 -16.37 -6.59
CA PRO A 143 5.06 -15.23 -6.99
C PRO A 143 5.44 -15.21 -8.47
N LEU A 144 5.65 -16.38 -9.08
CA LEU A 144 6.03 -16.54 -10.49
C LEU A 144 5.07 -15.82 -11.44
N HIS A 145 3.82 -15.59 -11.03
CA HIS A 145 2.86 -14.78 -11.77
C HIS A 145 3.41 -13.40 -12.17
N HIS A 146 3.90 -12.62 -11.20
CA HIS A 146 4.36 -11.26 -11.46
C HIS A 146 5.76 -11.25 -12.07
N GLU A 147 6.59 -12.22 -11.70
CA GLU A 147 7.91 -12.39 -12.29
C GLU A 147 7.79 -12.65 -13.80
N LEU A 148 6.92 -13.56 -14.21
CA LEU A 148 6.65 -13.84 -15.62
C LEU A 148 5.90 -12.71 -16.31
N ALA A 149 4.97 -12.02 -15.66
CA ALA A 149 4.23 -10.94 -16.32
C ALA A 149 5.12 -9.76 -16.76
N HIS A 150 6.20 -9.47 -16.02
CA HIS A 150 6.92 -8.20 -16.16
C HIS A 150 8.41 -8.33 -16.51
N LEU A 151 9.11 -9.37 -16.05
CA LEU A 151 10.57 -9.46 -16.19
C LEU A 151 11.02 -9.47 -17.66
N GLY A 152 12.08 -8.73 -17.97
CA GLY A 152 12.68 -8.61 -19.31
C GLY A 152 11.92 -7.72 -20.30
N ARG A 153 10.72 -7.24 -19.95
CA ARG A 153 9.91 -6.37 -20.81
C ARG A 153 10.30 -4.90 -20.66
N PRO A 154 10.14 -4.06 -21.69
CA PRO A 154 10.34 -2.62 -21.57
C PRO A 154 9.48 -2.02 -20.45
N ALA A 155 10.07 -1.15 -19.63
CA ALA A 155 9.38 -0.54 -18.50
C ALA A 155 8.13 0.24 -18.92
N ALA A 156 8.10 0.80 -20.13
CA ALA A 156 6.95 1.47 -20.74
C ALA A 156 5.73 0.55 -20.86
N ASP A 157 5.96 -0.70 -21.28
CA ASP A 157 4.92 -1.71 -21.48
C ASP A 157 4.42 -2.23 -20.12
N VAL A 158 5.33 -2.34 -19.16
CA VAL A 158 5.05 -2.78 -17.80
C VAL A 158 4.30 -1.72 -17.00
N ALA A 159 4.57 -0.43 -17.23
CA ALA A 159 3.97 0.67 -16.50
C ALA A 159 2.44 0.72 -16.56
N GLY A 160 1.82 0.13 -17.60
CA GLY A 160 0.37 0.00 -17.74
C GLY A 160 -0.24 -1.28 -17.14
N GLN A 161 0.60 -2.20 -16.65
CA GLN A 161 0.18 -3.50 -16.13
C GLN A 161 0.37 -3.61 -14.61
N VAL A 162 1.24 -2.77 -14.05
CA VAL A 162 1.47 -2.71 -12.60
C VAL A 162 0.45 -1.84 -11.88
N THR A 163 0.25 -2.07 -10.59
CA THR A 163 -0.67 -1.27 -9.76
C THR A 163 -0.22 0.19 -9.68
N LYS A 164 1.09 0.43 -9.58
CA LYS A 164 1.71 1.76 -9.50
C LYS A 164 3.06 1.79 -10.23
N SER A 165 3.35 2.89 -10.92
CA SER A 165 4.70 3.19 -11.40
C SER A 165 5.26 4.40 -10.65
N ARG A 166 6.51 4.30 -10.20
CA ARG A 166 7.32 5.39 -9.66
C ARG A 166 8.60 5.61 -10.46
N LEU A 167 8.73 4.93 -11.60
CA LEU A 167 9.90 5.00 -12.45
C LEU A 167 9.83 6.25 -13.34
N ALA A 168 10.93 6.99 -13.45
CA ALA A 168 10.97 8.19 -14.28
C ALA A 168 10.85 7.83 -15.78
N PRO A 169 10.23 8.69 -16.62
CA PRO A 169 10.06 8.43 -18.07
C PRO A 169 11.37 8.15 -18.83
N ALA A 170 12.51 8.67 -18.36
CA ALA A 170 13.82 8.43 -18.97
C ALA A 170 14.20 6.94 -19.03
N PHE A 171 13.64 6.11 -18.14
CA PHE A 171 13.91 4.67 -18.09
C PHE A 171 12.87 3.82 -18.82
N ALA A 172 11.90 4.45 -19.52
CA ALA A 172 10.76 3.76 -20.11
C ALA A 172 11.14 2.67 -21.13
N GLN A 173 12.21 2.87 -21.90
CA GLN A 173 12.65 1.89 -22.90
C GLN A 173 13.56 0.79 -22.33
N ARG A 174 13.99 0.91 -21.06
CA ARG A 174 14.85 -0.10 -20.45
C ARG A 174 14.04 -1.33 -20.03
N PRO A 175 14.59 -2.54 -20.19
CA PRO A 175 13.93 -3.74 -19.72
C PRO A 175 13.87 -3.78 -18.19
N VAL A 176 12.81 -4.37 -17.65
CA VAL A 176 12.71 -4.72 -16.23
C VAL A 176 13.75 -5.79 -15.91
N ALA A 177 14.75 -5.43 -15.13
CA ALA A 177 15.93 -6.24 -14.83
C ALA A 177 15.71 -7.22 -13.67
N MET A 178 14.79 -6.89 -12.76
CA MET A 178 14.48 -7.68 -11.58
C MET A 178 12.99 -7.58 -11.23
N VAL A 179 12.40 -8.68 -10.78
CA VAL A 179 11.05 -8.71 -10.21
C VAL A 179 11.10 -9.53 -8.94
N GLY A 180 10.52 -9.04 -7.85
CA GLY A 180 10.51 -9.82 -6.62
C GLY A 180 9.64 -9.25 -5.52
N ALA A 181 9.59 -9.98 -4.43
CA ALA A 181 8.93 -9.59 -3.20
C ALA A 181 9.69 -10.10 -1.98
N SER A 182 9.21 -9.73 -0.81
CA SER A 182 9.74 -10.22 0.47
C SER A 182 9.01 -11.50 0.92
N PHE A 183 9.18 -11.90 2.17
CA PHE A 183 8.46 -12.96 2.86
C PHE A 183 7.58 -12.43 4.00
N VAL A 184 6.66 -13.25 4.48
CA VAL A 184 5.94 -13.07 5.74
C VAL A 184 6.26 -14.21 6.70
N GLY A 185 6.15 -14.00 8.01
CA GLY A 185 6.40 -15.05 9.02
C GLY A 185 7.66 -14.80 9.85
N GLU A 186 8.40 -15.87 10.16
CA GLU A 186 9.62 -15.77 10.98
C GLU A 186 10.70 -14.91 10.28
N MET A 187 11.51 -14.18 11.05
CA MET A 187 12.60 -13.37 10.51
C MET A 187 13.56 -14.22 9.66
N SER A 188 14.17 -13.65 8.62
CA SER A 188 15.13 -14.40 7.79
C SER A 188 16.36 -14.85 8.60
N VAL A 189 16.72 -14.04 9.60
CA VAL A 189 17.82 -14.29 10.54
C VAL A 189 17.26 -14.50 11.96
N ASP A 190 17.75 -15.54 12.64
CA ASP A 190 17.27 -15.94 13.98
C ASP A 190 17.95 -15.08 15.06
N VAL A 191 17.51 -13.81 15.15
CA VAL A 191 18.00 -12.79 16.10
C VAL A 191 16.91 -12.29 17.04
N GLU A 192 15.70 -12.83 16.92
CA GLU A 192 14.56 -12.47 17.77
C GLU A 192 14.83 -12.75 19.25
N GLU A 193 15.56 -13.83 19.56
CA GLU A 193 15.95 -14.09 20.95
C GLU A 193 16.88 -13.01 21.51
N ILE A 194 17.84 -12.51 20.72
CA ILE A 194 18.74 -11.42 21.13
C ILE A 194 17.91 -10.19 21.48
N ARG A 195 16.93 -9.85 20.64
CA ARG A 195 16.01 -8.73 20.86
C ARG A 195 15.21 -8.88 22.15
N ARG A 196 14.72 -10.09 22.43
CA ARG A 196 13.95 -10.39 23.64
C ARG A 196 14.81 -10.33 24.91
N LEU A 197 16.07 -10.78 24.84
CA LEU A 197 16.98 -10.79 25.97
C LEU A 197 17.48 -9.38 26.33
N ASP A 198 17.92 -8.61 25.34
CA ASP A 198 18.37 -7.22 25.53
C ASP A 198 18.19 -6.42 24.22
N PRO A 199 17.16 -5.55 24.12
CA PRO A 199 16.93 -4.72 22.95
C PRO A 199 18.09 -3.78 22.62
N GLY A 200 18.86 -3.33 23.62
CA GLY A 200 20.03 -2.48 23.40
C GLY A 200 21.16 -3.26 22.74
N ILE A 201 21.42 -4.49 23.18
CA ILE A 201 22.40 -5.38 22.52
C ILE A 201 21.95 -5.75 21.11
N TYR A 202 20.66 -6.03 20.91
CA TYR A 202 20.12 -6.22 19.57
C TYR A 202 20.42 -5.01 18.68
N HIS A 203 20.19 -3.81 19.20
CA HIS A 203 20.46 -2.57 18.46
C HIS A 203 21.94 -2.39 18.13
N GLU A 204 22.84 -2.69 19.07
CA GLU A 204 24.30 -2.67 18.85
C GLU A 204 24.74 -3.66 17.78
N ILE A 205 24.29 -4.92 17.86
CA ILE A 205 24.70 -6.01 16.94
C ILE A 205 24.12 -5.76 15.55
N ILE A 206 22.82 -5.52 15.44
CA ILE A 206 22.15 -5.34 14.14
C ILE A 206 22.52 -3.98 13.54
N GLY A 207 22.83 -2.97 14.35
CA GLY A 207 23.37 -1.69 13.90
C GLY A 207 24.63 -1.80 13.06
N LEU A 208 25.45 -2.85 13.25
CA LEU A 208 26.63 -3.12 12.42
C LEU A 208 26.30 -3.43 10.95
N SER A 209 25.06 -3.83 10.64
CA SER A 209 24.60 -4.06 9.27
C SER A 209 24.24 -2.76 8.54
N VAL A 210 24.02 -1.66 9.26
CA VAL A 210 23.63 -0.36 8.70
C VAL A 210 24.88 0.44 8.29
N PRO A 211 24.91 1.05 7.09
CA PRO A 211 26.04 1.89 6.68
C PRO A 211 26.31 3.07 7.63
N ALA A 212 27.58 3.46 7.73
CA ALA A 212 27.97 4.67 8.45
C ALA A 212 27.40 5.94 7.75
N GLY A 213 27.14 7.01 8.52
CA GLY A 213 26.69 8.31 7.98
C GLY A 213 25.18 8.54 7.91
N TYR A 214 24.33 7.54 8.19
CA TYR A 214 22.90 7.76 8.44
C TYR A 214 22.69 8.54 9.74
N ALA A 215 21.73 9.47 9.77
CA ALA A 215 21.33 10.13 11.02
C ALA A 215 20.67 9.12 11.97
N ASP A 216 20.83 9.33 13.28
CA ASP A 216 20.44 8.35 14.31
C ASP A 216 18.96 7.94 14.23
N LEU A 217 18.07 8.89 13.96
CA LEU A 217 16.64 8.63 13.77
C LEU A 217 16.35 7.62 12.64
N TRP A 218 17.15 7.63 11.56
CA TRP A 218 17.00 6.70 10.44
C TRP A 218 17.69 5.37 10.71
N ARG A 219 18.80 5.38 11.44
CA ARG A 219 19.54 4.17 11.83
C ARG A 219 18.66 3.25 12.67
N ASP A 220 17.97 3.79 13.66
CA ASP A 220 17.10 3.00 14.54
C ASP A 220 15.96 2.32 13.75
N ASN A 221 15.34 3.08 12.85
CA ASN A 221 14.29 2.52 11.99
C ASN A 221 14.82 1.44 11.02
N LEU A 222 16.04 1.58 10.50
CA LEU A 222 16.66 0.56 9.65
C LEU A 222 16.96 -0.72 10.45
N VAL A 223 17.48 -0.58 11.67
CA VAL A 223 17.71 -1.71 12.59
C VAL A 223 16.42 -2.44 12.92
N GLU A 224 15.34 -1.70 13.15
CA GLU A 224 14.03 -2.30 13.44
C GLU A 224 13.43 -3.03 12.22
N GLN A 225 13.74 -2.60 11.01
CA GLN A 225 13.23 -3.23 9.77
C GLN A 225 14.08 -4.41 9.28
N SER A 226 15.36 -4.47 9.64
CA SER A 226 16.28 -5.53 9.21
C SER A 226 15.74 -6.94 9.51
N PHE A 227 15.83 -7.83 8.51
CA PHE A 227 15.48 -9.25 8.60
C PHE A 227 14.01 -9.59 8.87
N ARG A 228 13.09 -8.61 8.92
CA ARG A 228 11.66 -8.86 9.20
C ARG A 228 10.82 -9.19 7.97
N GLY A 229 11.37 -8.98 6.78
CA GLY A 229 10.63 -9.06 5.53
C GLY A 229 9.42 -8.13 5.50
N ALA A 230 8.29 -8.60 4.94
CA ALA A 230 7.03 -7.88 4.87
C ALA A 230 6.14 -8.03 6.13
N GLY A 231 6.69 -8.58 7.22
CA GLY A 231 5.97 -8.78 8.48
C GLY A 231 5.06 -10.01 8.45
N THR A 232 3.81 -9.86 8.88
CA THR A 232 2.86 -10.99 9.04
C THR A 232 1.53 -10.78 8.34
N THR A 233 1.41 -9.74 7.50
CA THR A 233 0.14 -9.43 6.82
C THR A 233 -0.19 -10.50 5.77
N PRO A 234 -1.37 -11.14 5.83
CA PRO A 234 -1.78 -12.10 4.82
C PRO A 234 -2.02 -11.42 3.46
N PHE A 235 -1.79 -12.15 2.38
CA PHE A 235 -2.10 -11.71 1.03
C PHE A 235 -3.62 -11.56 0.83
N THR A 236 -4.04 -10.41 0.33
CA THR A 236 -5.46 -10.08 0.11
C THR A 236 -5.80 -9.74 -1.34
N ALA A 237 -4.86 -9.12 -2.07
CA ALA A 237 -4.98 -8.75 -3.47
C ALA A 237 -3.58 -8.49 -4.06
N ASP A 238 -3.48 -8.46 -5.40
CA ASP A 238 -2.24 -8.13 -6.09
C ASP A 238 -1.91 -6.64 -6.03
N HIS A 239 -0.71 -6.34 -5.55
CA HIS A 239 -0.10 -5.02 -5.60
C HIS A 239 1.29 -5.12 -6.20
N THR A 240 1.53 -4.36 -7.28
CA THR A 240 2.82 -4.28 -7.96
C THR A 240 3.28 -2.84 -8.12
N THR A 241 4.58 -2.59 -7.91
CA THR A 241 5.20 -1.28 -8.09
C THR A 241 6.38 -1.36 -9.04
N LEU A 242 6.30 -0.73 -10.21
CA LEU A 242 7.45 -0.50 -11.09
C LEU A 242 8.27 0.67 -10.55
N THR A 243 9.53 0.42 -10.18
CA THR A 243 10.41 1.40 -9.53
C THR A 243 11.89 0.99 -9.62
N HIS A 244 12.79 1.77 -9.02
CA HIS A 244 14.10 1.25 -8.59
C HIS A 244 13.87 0.51 -7.28
N VAL A 245 14.04 -0.80 -7.31
CA VAL A 245 13.64 -1.66 -6.21
C VAL A 245 14.65 -1.54 -5.08
N SER A 246 14.22 -0.96 -3.96
CA SER A 246 15.05 -0.88 -2.77
C SER A 246 15.46 -2.28 -2.28
N PRO A 247 16.76 -2.51 -2.01
CA PRO A 247 17.24 -3.80 -1.50
C PRO A 247 16.62 -4.24 -0.17
N LEU A 248 16.03 -3.31 0.59
CA LEU A 248 15.37 -3.60 1.87
C LEU A 248 13.93 -4.12 1.73
N ARG A 249 13.41 -4.25 0.50
CA ARG A 249 12.00 -4.55 0.22
C ARG A 249 11.78 -5.87 -0.51
N VAL A 250 12.85 -6.59 -0.81
CA VAL A 250 12.85 -7.85 -1.55
C VAL A 250 13.84 -8.81 -0.90
N ASP A 251 13.52 -10.10 -0.92
CA ASP A 251 14.37 -11.14 -0.33
C ASP A 251 14.71 -12.21 -1.37
N MET A 252 15.91 -12.78 -1.26
CA MET A 252 16.44 -13.72 -2.25
C MET A 252 15.63 -15.02 -2.39
N CYS A 253 14.82 -15.35 -1.39
CA CYS A 253 13.89 -16.48 -1.42
C CYS A 253 12.68 -16.27 -2.34
N ASN A 254 12.44 -15.04 -2.82
CA ASN A 254 11.26 -14.65 -3.59
C ASN A 254 11.61 -13.60 -4.66
N ILE A 255 12.47 -13.98 -5.60
CA ILE A 255 13.06 -13.04 -6.56
C ILE A 255 13.34 -13.68 -7.92
N ALA A 256 13.32 -12.85 -8.95
CA ALA A 256 13.73 -13.22 -10.30
C ALA A 256 14.63 -12.15 -10.95
N PHE A 257 15.62 -12.62 -11.71
CA PHE A 257 16.58 -11.81 -12.45
C PHE A 257 16.58 -12.15 -13.94
N GLY A 258 16.69 -11.13 -14.78
CA GLY A 258 16.98 -11.30 -16.22
C GLY A 258 18.44 -11.68 -16.46
N ASN A 259 18.70 -12.37 -17.58
CA ASN A 259 20.07 -12.80 -17.95
C ASN A 259 21.05 -11.63 -18.16
N GLU A 260 20.56 -10.45 -18.53
CA GLU A 260 21.39 -9.23 -18.63
C GLU A 260 21.95 -8.75 -17.28
N VAL A 261 21.43 -9.26 -16.15
CA VAL A 261 21.99 -9.02 -14.81
C VAL A 261 22.85 -10.20 -14.39
N TYR A 262 22.26 -11.40 -14.24
CA TYR A 262 22.97 -12.54 -13.67
C TYR A 262 24.05 -13.10 -14.60
N GLY A 263 23.98 -12.83 -15.90
CA GLY A 263 25.00 -13.24 -16.87
C GLY A 263 26.22 -12.33 -16.91
N ARG A 264 26.14 -11.14 -16.30
CA ARG A 264 27.25 -10.16 -16.27
C ARG A 264 28.03 -10.24 -14.97
N VAL A 265 27.33 -10.36 -13.85
CA VAL A 265 27.95 -10.34 -12.52
C VAL A 265 27.45 -11.55 -11.70
N PRO A 266 28.35 -12.35 -11.09
CA PRO A 266 27.99 -13.41 -10.18
C PRO A 266 27.61 -12.84 -8.80
N LEU A 267 27.09 -13.72 -7.94
CA LEU A 267 26.99 -13.45 -6.51
C LEU A 267 28.31 -13.78 -5.77
N PRO A 268 28.62 -13.07 -4.68
CA PRO A 268 29.78 -13.37 -3.84
C PRO A 268 29.77 -14.83 -3.33
N PRO A 269 30.81 -15.64 -3.63
CA PRO A 269 30.86 -17.06 -3.25
C PRO A 269 31.20 -17.30 -1.78
N ALA A 270 31.17 -16.26 -0.94
CA ALA A 270 31.55 -16.29 0.47
C ALA A 270 30.90 -17.47 1.23
N THR A 271 31.74 -18.26 1.89
CA THR A 271 31.31 -19.43 2.69
C THR A 271 31.01 -19.03 4.13
N ASP A 272 30.19 -19.82 4.83
CA ASP A 272 29.90 -19.64 6.25
C ASP A 272 29.52 -18.20 6.62
N THR A 273 28.74 -17.56 5.76
CA THR A 273 28.14 -16.25 5.98
C THR A 273 26.67 -16.28 5.52
N ILE A 274 25.92 -15.25 5.85
CA ILE A 274 24.55 -15.02 5.40
C ILE A 274 24.49 -13.75 4.55
N GLY A 275 23.41 -13.55 3.78
CA GLY A 275 23.12 -12.29 3.10
C GLY A 275 24.07 -11.87 1.97
N SER A 276 25.12 -12.65 1.67
CA SER A 276 26.06 -12.34 0.58
C SER A 276 25.43 -12.45 -0.80
N ASP A 277 24.33 -13.19 -0.91
CA ASP A 277 23.53 -13.41 -2.12
C ASP A 277 22.63 -12.21 -2.49
N TYR A 278 22.57 -11.15 -1.68
CA TYR A 278 21.80 -9.93 -1.98
C TYR A 278 22.53 -8.96 -2.93
N PHE A 279 23.77 -9.26 -3.31
CA PHE A 279 24.61 -8.35 -4.09
C PHE A 279 23.96 -7.86 -5.39
N LEU A 280 23.28 -8.74 -6.14
CA LEU A 280 22.62 -8.37 -7.39
C LEU A 280 21.44 -7.41 -7.18
N VAL A 281 20.78 -7.45 -6.03
CA VAL A 281 19.70 -6.51 -5.68
C VAL A 281 20.28 -5.10 -5.55
N HIS A 282 21.39 -4.96 -4.83
CA HIS A 282 22.12 -3.70 -4.69
C HIS A 282 22.74 -3.22 -6.01
N LEU A 283 23.19 -4.14 -6.87
CA LEU A 283 23.69 -3.79 -8.20
C LEU A 283 22.58 -3.22 -9.09
N VAL A 284 21.41 -3.85 -9.13
CA VAL A 284 20.25 -3.38 -9.91
C VAL A 284 19.79 -2.00 -9.44
N ASP A 285 19.71 -1.80 -8.11
CA ASP A 285 19.36 -0.51 -7.51
C ASP A 285 20.43 0.57 -7.80
N GLY A 286 21.71 0.25 -7.55
CA GLY A 286 22.84 1.14 -7.77
C GLY A 286 23.01 1.56 -9.23
N ALA A 287 22.80 0.64 -10.17
CA ALA A 287 22.83 0.91 -11.61
C ALA A 287 21.56 1.61 -12.15
N ARG A 288 20.58 1.89 -11.27
CA ARG A 288 19.28 2.49 -11.61
C ARG A 288 18.55 1.70 -12.70
N LEU A 289 18.61 0.37 -12.65
CA LEU A 289 17.86 -0.48 -13.56
C LEU A 289 16.39 -0.57 -13.11
N PRO A 290 15.41 -0.66 -14.03
CA PRO A 290 14.02 -0.84 -13.67
C PRO A 290 13.77 -2.19 -13.00
N GLY A 291 12.92 -2.22 -11.96
CA GLY A 291 12.44 -3.44 -11.35
C GLY A 291 10.97 -3.36 -10.94
N VAL A 292 10.36 -4.51 -10.65
CA VAL A 292 8.98 -4.59 -10.13
C VAL A 292 8.99 -5.23 -8.74
N LEU A 293 8.45 -4.50 -7.75
CA LEU A 293 8.09 -5.07 -6.45
C LEU A 293 6.67 -5.62 -6.51
N HIS A 294 6.41 -6.82 -5.99
CA HIS A 294 5.07 -7.34 -5.77
C HIS A 294 4.81 -7.70 -4.30
N ASN A 295 3.55 -7.94 -3.93
CA ASN A 295 3.16 -8.32 -2.56
C ASN A 295 2.75 -9.81 -2.42
N ARG A 296 2.94 -10.62 -3.46
CA ARG A 296 2.89 -12.09 -3.36
C ARG A 296 4.09 -12.61 -2.57
N HIS A 297 4.12 -12.30 -1.28
CA HIS A 297 5.16 -12.73 -0.36
C HIS A 297 5.07 -14.24 -0.12
N ILE A 298 6.20 -14.92 0.01
CA ILE A 298 6.23 -16.31 0.49
C ILE A 298 6.15 -16.32 2.01
N VAL A 299 5.77 -17.45 2.60
CA VAL A 299 5.77 -17.64 4.05
C VAL A 299 7.07 -18.34 4.47
N ASN A 300 7.89 -17.65 5.27
CA ASN A 300 9.17 -18.13 5.76
C ASN A 300 9.01 -18.87 7.10
N TYR A 301 9.79 -19.95 7.31
CA TYR A 301 9.82 -20.71 8.57
C TYR A 301 11.22 -21.29 8.85
N HIS A 302 11.55 -21.52 10.12
CA HIS A 302 12.80 -22.17 10.52
C HIS A 302 12.64 -23.68 10.67
N THR A 303 13.61 -24.43 10.13
CA THR A 303 13.68 -25.89 10.32
C THR A 303 14.23 -26.26 11.70
N GLY A 304 13.87 -27.44 12.21
CA GLY A 304 14.26 -27.90 13.56
C GLY A 304 15.78 -28.03 13.77
N GLU A 305 16.55 -28.33 12.72
CA GLU A 305 18.02 -28.46 12.77
C GLU A 305 18.69 -27.14 13.19
N ARG A 306 18.15 -26.00 12.75
CA ARG A 306 18.64 -24.65 13.10
C ARG A 306 18.50 -24.34 14.60
N ARG A 307 17.61 -25.04 15.30
CA ARG A 307 17.35 -24.88 16.74
C ARG A 307 18.18 -25.83 17.62
N SER A 308 19.00 -26.71 17.04
CA SER A 308 19.99 -27.52 17.77
C SER A 308 21.14 -26.67 18.30
N ASP A 309 21.84 -27.10 19.36
CA ASP A 309 22.95 -26.32 19.93
C ASP A 309 24.10 -26.10 18.92
N SER A 310 24.44 -27.13 18.13
CA SER A 310 25.43 -27.03 17.06
C SER A 310 24.97 -26.15 15.89
N GLY A 311 23.68 -26.25 15.52
CA GLY A 311 23.08 -25.43 14.47
C GLY A 311 23.03 -23.96 14.86
N PHE A 312 22.64 -23.67 16.11
CA PHE A 312 22.62 -22.33 16.69
C PHE A 312 24.02 -21.70 16.68
N LEU A 313 25.03 -22.40 17.20
CA LEU A 313 26.41 -21.89 17.25
C LEU A 313 26.95 -21.61 15.85
N ALA A 314 26.78 -22.56 14.92
CA ALA A 314 27.21 -22.36 13.54
C ALA A 314 26.51 -21.16 12.90
N TYR A 315 25.22 -20.98 13.16
CA TYR A 315 24.44 -19.85 12.63
C TYR A 315 24.91 -18.50 13.17
N GLN A 316 25.17 -18.38 14.47
CA GLN A 316 25.68 -17.14 15.08
C GLN A 316 27.08 -16.77 14.57
N VAL A 317 27.94 -17.76 14.30
CA VAL A 317 29.24 -17.52 13.66
C VAL A 317 29.06 -16.97 12.23
N ARG A 318 28.05 -17.43 11.48
CA ARG A 318 27.72 -16.89 10.14
C ARG A 318 27.21 -15.46 10.21
N ILE A 319 26.38 -15.11 11.20
CA ILE A 319 25.94 -13.72 11.44
C ILE A 319 27.17 -12.83 11.72
N ALA A 320 28.07 -13.26 12.61
CA ALA A 320 29.28 -12.50 12.90
C ALA A 320 30.14 -12.28 11.65
N LYS A 321 30.36 -13.32 10.83
CA LYS A 321 31.08 -13.19 9.56
C LYS A 321 30.37 -12.24 8.58
N TYR A 322 29.05 -12.29 8.51
CA TYR A 322 28.25 -11.37 7.70
C TYR A 322 28.46 -9.92 8.13
N LEU A 323 28.35 -9.59 9.43
CA LEU A 323 28.51 -8.22 9.93
C LEU A 323 29.93 -7.64 9.69
N LEU A 324 30.95 -8.50 9.61
CA LEU A 324 32.28 -8.12 9.14
C LEU A 324 32.29 -7.86 7.63
N ALA A 325 31.71 -8.77 6.84
CA ALA A 325 31.64 -8.66 5.38
C ALA A 325 30.80 -7.45 4.91
N THR A 326 29.76 -7.07 5.64
CA THR A 326 28.86 -5.93 5.31
C THR A 326 29.61 -4.62 5.19
N ARG A 327 30.73 -4.43 5.90
CA ARG A 327 31.58 -3.25 5.72
C ARG A 327 32.12 -3.12 4.30
N TYR A 328 32.67 -4.22 3.81
CA TYR A 328 33.23 -4.33 2.47
C TYR A 328 32.12 -4.17 1.41
N PHE A 329 30.97 -4.81 1.62
CA PHE A 329 29.83 -4.67 0.73
C PHE A 329 29.27 -3.26 0.71
N ASN A 330 29.12 -2.58 1.85
CA ASN A 330 28.61 -1.22 1.94
C ASN A 330 29.48 -0.21 1.17
N GLU A 331 30.81 -0.38 1.20
CA GLU A 331 31.73 0.42 0.38
C GLU A 331 31.49 0.19 -1.12
N VAL A 332 31.33 -1.07 -1.54
CA VAL A 332 31.02 -1.39 -2.95
C VAL A 332 29.65 -0.85 -3.35
N TYR A 333 28.64 -0.98 -2.48
CA TYR A 333 27.28 -0.48 -2.70
C TYR A 333 27.25 1.04 -2.81
N ALA A 334 27.98 1.76 -1.95
CA ALA A 334 28.11 3.21 -2.01
C ALA A 334 28.73 3.67 -3.34
N ARG A 335 29.78 2.98 -3.81
CA ARG A 335 30.40 3.27 -5.11
C ARG A 335 29.47 2.98 -6.28
N MET A 336 28.73 1.87 -6.24
CA MET A 336 27.76 1.56 -7.27
C MET A 336 26.64 2.61 -7.33
N ALA A 337 26.09 3.00 -6.19
CA ALA A 337 25.08 4.05 -6.11
C ALA A 337 25.60 5.41 -6.58
N ALA A 338 26.86 5.75 -6.28
CA ALA A 338 27.51 6.97 -6.76
C ALA A 338 27.75 6.95 -8.28
N ALA A 339 28.12 5.79 -8.85
CA ALA A 339 28.31 5.62 -10.28
C ALA A 339 26.98 5.67 -11.05
N GLY A 340 25.88 5.17 -10.48
CA GLY A 340 24.56 5.27 -11.08
C GLY A 340 24.52 4.60 -12.47
N GLU A 341 24.03 5.34 -13.46
CA GLU A 341 23.95 4.86 -14.85
C GLU A 341 25.31 4.71 -15.52
N ALA A 342 26.39 5.29 -14.97
CA ALA A 342 27.75 5.09 -15.48
C ALA A 342 28.28 3.66 -15.26
N LEU A 343 27.53 2.82 -14.51
CA LEU A 343 27.76 1.37 -14.42
C LEU A 343 27.26 0.59 -15.64
N LEU A 344 26.63 1.24 -16.60
CA LEU A 344 26.08 0.60 -17.78
C LEU A 344 26.96 0.88 -19.00
N ASP A 345 27.19 -0.15 -19.82
CA ASP A 345 27.84 -0.02 -21.12
C ASP A 345 26.92 0.68 -22.15
N ASP A 346 27.44 0.98 -23.34
CA ASP A 346 26.69 1.64 -24.41
C ASP A 346 25.44 0.87 -24.87
N ARG A 347 25.32 -0.41 -24.51
CA ARG A 347 24.16 -1.27 -24.80
C ARG A 347 23.20 -1.40 -23.62
N GLY A 348 23.47 -0.70 -22.52
CA GLY A 348 22.68 -0.73 -21.29
C GLY A 348 22.91 -1.95 -20.41
N GLY A 349 23.95 -2.76 -20.68
CA GLY A 349 24.36 -3.89 -19.86
C GLY A 349 25.30 -3.48 -18.73
N VAL A 350 25.35 -4.24 -17.63
CA VAL A 350 26.23 -3.92 -16.50
C VAL A 350 27.70 -4.07 -16.87
N ASP A 351 28.52 -3.06 -16.58
CA ASP A 351 29.98 -3.11 -16.66
C ASP A 351 30.57 -3.94 -15.50
N ALA A 352 30.77 -5.23 -15.75
CA ALA A 352 31.38 -6.15 -14.79
C ALA A 352 32.81 -5.77 -14.38
N ALA A 353 33.58 -5.10 -15.26
CA ALA A 353 34.94 -4.69 -14.94
C ALA A 353 34.97 -3.54 -13.93
N ALA A 354 34.04 -2.58 -14.06
CA ALA A 354 33.84 -1.53 -13.07
C ALA A 354 33.44 -2.11 -11.70
N VAL A 355 32.50 -3.07 -11.68
CA VAL A 355 32.09 -3.79 -10.46
C VAL A 355 33.28 -4.51 -9.82
N ALA A 356 34.07 -5.25 -10.60
CA ALA A 356 35.28 -5.92 -10.11
C ALA A 356 36.30 -4.92 -9.55
N GLY A 357 36.43 -3.73 -10.15
CA GLY A 357 37.24 -2.63 -9.64
C GLY A 357 36.81 -2.18 -8.25
N PHE A 358 35.51 -1.92 -8.06
CA PHE A 358 34.96 -1.52 -6.76
C PHE A 358 35.17 -2.60 -5.69
N VAL A 359 34.96 -3.87 -6.04
CA VAL A 359 35.18 -5.01 -5.11
C VAL A 359 36.65 -5.08 -4.67
N ARG A 360 37.60 -4.92 -5.59
CA ARG A 360 39.04 -4.93 -5.26
C ARG A 360 39.44 -3.75 -4.38
N ASP A 361 38.87 -2.58 -4.60
CA ASP A 361 39.13 -1.42 -3.76
C ASP A 361 38.53 -1.56 -2.37
N GLY A 362 37.31 -2.09 -2.25
CA GLY A 362 36.70 -2.43 -0.97
C GLY A 362 37.59 -3.41 -0.18
N ALA A 363 38.20 -4.39 -0.84
CA ALA A 363 39.14 -5.34 -0.22
C ALA A 363 40.44 -4.70 0.32
N ARG A 364 40.68 -3.40 0.09
CA ARG A 364 41.84 -2.62 0.60
C ARG A 364 41.52 -1.78 1.84
N LEU A 365 40.28 -1.81 2.34
CA LEU A 365 39.90 -1.11 3.58
C LEU A 365 40.78 -1.53 4.77
N ASP A 366 41.05 -0.58 5.66
CA ASP A 366 41.86 -0.82 6.87
C ASP A 366 41.16 -1.77 7.84
N ARG A 367 41.89 -2.71 8.44
CA ARG A 367 41.30 -3.81 9.23
C ARG A 367 41.01 -3.46 10.70
N THR A 368 41.34 -2.24 11.14
CA THR A 368 41.17 -1.84 12.54
C THR A 368 39.70 -1.88 12.95
N GLU A 369 38.81 -1.36 12.10
CA GLU A 369 37.36 -1.36 12.37
C GLU A 369 36.76 -2.78 12.39
N ASP A 370 37.28 -3.72 11.60
CA ASP A 370 36.81 -5.12 11.65
C ASP A 370 37.15 -5.77 13.00
N ALA A 371 38.32 -5.45 13.54
CA ALA A 371 38.73 -5.86 14.88
C ALA A 371 37.80 -5.26 15.95
N GLU A 372 37.47 -3.96 15.86
CA GLU A 372 36.55 -3.29 16.77
C GLU A 372 35.14 -3.86 16.73
N ARG A 373 34.62 -4.18 15.52
CA ARG A 373 33.32 -4.85 15.34
C ARG A 373 33.30 -6.22 16.00
N LEU A 374 34.37 -7.00 15.87
CA LEU A 374 34.45 -8.30 16.52
C LEU A 374 34.56 -8.17 18.04
N ASP A 375 35.28 -7.17 18.53
CA ASP A 375 35.37 -6.91 19.97
C ASP A 375 34.03 -6.43 20.54
N LEU A 376 33.22 -5.70 19.76
CA LEU A 376 31.84 -5.37 20.10
C LEU A 376 30.99 -6.64 20.20
N LEU A 377 31.02 -7.51 19.17
CA LEU A 377 30.29 -8.78 19.17
C LEU A 377 30.66 -9.67 20.37
N ASP A 378 31.95 -9.80 20.70
CA ASP A 378 32.40 -10.56 21.89
C ASP A 378 31.81 -9.98 23.17
N ARG A 379 31.91 -8.67 23.39
CA ARG A 379 31.34 -8.02 24.60
C ARG A 379 29.82 -8.19 24.67
N SER A 380 29.12 -7.96 23.57
CA SER A 380 27.66 -8.06 23.49
C SER A 380 27.18 -9.50 23.74
N TYR A 381 27.81 -10.51 23.14
CA TYR A 381 27.47 -11.92 23.39
C TYR A 381 27.80 -12.37 24.83
N ARG A 382 28.90 -11.90 25.42
CA ARG A 382 29.22 -12.17 26.83
C ARG A 382 28.19 -11.55 27.77
N LYS A 383 27.70 -10.35 27.48
CA LYS A 383 26.67 -9.67 28.27
C LYS A 383 25.31 -10.38 28.21
N LEU A 384 24.95 -10.98 27.08
CA LEU A 384 23.74 -11.80 26.95
C LEU A 384 23.80 -13.09 27.82
N GLY A 385 24.98 -13.65 28.01
CA GLY A 385 25.20 -14.82 28.86
C GLY A 385 24.67 -16.15 28.28
N GLY A 386 24.75 -17.22 29.07
CA GLY A 386 24.23 -18.54 28.70
C GLY A 386 24.87 -19.09 27.41
N ARG A 387 24.05 -19.56 26.47
CA ARG A 387 24.52 -20.10 25.18
C ARG A 387 25.27 -19.08 24.31
N TYR A 388 25.08 -17.79 24.53
CA TYR A 388 25.80 -16.73 23.81
C TYR A 388 27.24 -16.55 24.32
N THR A 389 27.56 -16.94 25.56
CA THR A 389 28.95 -16.97 26.02
C THR A 389 29.79 -17.98 25.23
N ALA A 390 29.22 -19.14 24.91
CA ALA A 390 29.88 -20.13 24.05
C ALA A 390 30.12 -19.60 22.62
N VAL A 391 29.20 -18.76 22.11
CA VAL A 391 29.40 -18.05 20.83
C VAL A 391 30.59 -17.10 20.93
N ALA A 392 30.68 -16.30 22.00
CA ALA A 392 31.80 -15.38 22.21
C ALA A 392 33.14 -16.11 22.29
N ASP A 393 33.21 -17.24 23.00
CA ASP A 393 34.42 -18.06 23.09
C ASP A 393 34.84 -18.63 21.72
N GLU A 394 33.87 -19.05 20.90
CA GLU A 394 34.13 -19.52 19.54
C GLU A 394 34.62 -18.38 18.62
N LEU A 395 34.03 -17.18 18.72
CA LEU A 395 34.48 -16.00 17.96
C LEU A 395 35.90 -15.59 18.35
N ALA A 396 36.22 -15.61 19.65
CA ALA A 396 37.56 -15.32 20.14
C ALA A 396 38.58 -16.34 19.62
N ALA A 397 38.26 -17.64 19.66
CA ALA A 397 39.11 -18.71 19.14
C ALA A 397 39.35 -18.57 17.62
N ARG A 398 38.37 -18.05 16.86
CA ARG A 398 38.44 -17.89 15.40
C ARG A 398 38.81 -16.48 14.93
N ARG A 399 39.13 -15.54 15.83
CA ARG A 399 39.32 -14.11 15.54
C ARG A 399 40.19 -13.83 14.32
N ALA A 400 41.42 -14.35 14.29
CA ALA A 400 42.35 -14.13 13.19
C ALA A 400 41.82 -14.69 11.85
N ARG A 401 41.14 -15.85 11.90
CA ARG A 401 40.55 -16.51 10.73
C ARG A 401 39.36 -15.74 10.18
N LEU A 402 38.46 -15.24 11.03
CA LEU A 402 37.28 -14.47 10.62
C LEU A 402 37.68 -13.15 9.95
N LEU A 403 38.62 -12.41 10.54
CA LEU A 403 39.13 -11.15 9.99
C LEU A 403 39.88 -11.36 8.67
N HIS A 404 40.50 -12.52 8.45
CA HIS A 404 41.14 -12.84 7.19
C HIS A 404 40.10 -13.25 6.14
N ALA A 405 39.16 -14.13 6.53
CA ALA A 405 38.14 -14.67 5.65
C ALA A 405 37.22 -13.59 5.07
N ALA A 406 36.73 -12.64 5.89
CA ALA A 406 35.85 -11.57 5.41
C ALA A 406 36.49 -10.73 4.27
N ARG A 407 37.81 -10.52 4.32
CA ARG A 407 38.56 -9.85 3.26
C ARG A 407 38.88 -10.77 2.09
N ALA A 408 39.29 -12.01 2.38
CA ALA A 408 39.64 -12.99 1.34
C ALA A 408 38.44 -13.29 0.43
N ASP A 409 37.23 -13.36 0.99
CA ASP A 409 35.99 -13.54 0.25
C ASP A 409 35.76 -12.44 -0.81
N MET A 410 36.19 -11.19 -0.54
CA MET A 410 36.12 -10.10 -1.53
C MET A 410 37.11 -10.30 -2.68
N ALA A 411 38.30 -10.82 -2.40
CA ALA A 411 39.29 -11.12 -3.44
C ALA A 411 38.83 -12.29 -4.32
N ASP A 412 38.24 -13.32 -3.71
CA ASP A 412 37.64 -14.45 -4.43
C ASP A 412 36.41 -14.02 -5.24
N PHE A 413 35.61 -13.09 -4.71
CA PHE A 413 34.50 -12.52 -5.47
C PHE A 413 35.01 -11.75 -6.70
N ALA A 414 36.02 -10.89 -6.55
CA ALA A 414 36.62 -10.18 -7.68
C ALA A 414 37.16 -11.14 -8.76
N LEU A 415 37.86 -12.20 -8.34
CA LEU A 415 38.32 -13.25 -9.26
C LEU A 415 37.16 -13.89 -10.02
N LEU A 416 36.06 -14.21 -9.32
CA LEU A 416 34.90 -14.83 -9.96
C LEU A 416 34.25 -13.88 -10.96
N VAL A 417 34.12 -12.58 -10.64
CA VAL A 417 33.61 -11.56 -11.58
C VAL A 417 34.46 -11.51 -12.85
N ASP A 418 35.79 -11.55 -12.74
CA ASP A 418 36.70 -11.48 -13.89
C ASP A 418 36.51 -12.63 -14.91
N VAL A 419 36.15 -13.81 -14.42
CA VAL A 419 35.98 -15.00 -15.28
C VAL A 419 34.52 -15.26 -15.66
N TRP A 420 33.57 -14.56 -15.05
CA TRP A 420 32.15 -14.89 -15.08
C TRP A 420 31.53 -14.91 -16.47
N GLU A 421 31.68 -13.83 -17.25
CA GLU A 421 31.10 -13.77 -18.59
C GLU A 421 31.62 -14.90 -19.49
N ARG A 422 32.87 -15.32 -19.28
CA ARG A 422 33.46 -16.43 -20.04
C ARG A 422 32.84 -17.76 -19.66
N LEU A 423 32.56 -17.96 -18.38
CA LEU A 423 31.83 -19.13 -17.88
C LEU A 423 30.41 -19.14 -18.44
N MET A 424 29.67 -18.02 -18.41
CA MET A 424 28.31 -17.91 -18.96
C MET A 424 28.28 -18.26 -20.46
N ARG A 425 29.14 -17.63 -21.28
CA ARG A 425 29.25 -17.95 -22.72
C ARG A 425 29.57 -19.42 -22.98
N THR A 426 30.47 -19.99 -22.19
CA THR A 426 30.86 -21.40 -22.34
C THR A 426 29.75 -22.34 -21.89
N SER A 427 28.97 -21.94 -20.88
CA SER A 427 27.80 -22.67 -20.39
C SER A 427 26.73 -22.77 -21.48
N ALA A 428 26.39 -21.64 -22.12
CA ALA A 428 25.45 -21.57 -23.24
C ALA A 428 25.84 -22.51 -24.39
N VAL A 429 27.13 -22.53 -24.76
CA VAL A 429 27.66 -23.36 -25.86
C VAL A 429 27.76 -24.84 -25.47
N THR A 430 28.12 -25.14 -24.22
CA THR A 430 28.20 -26.52 -23.73
C THR A 430 26.83 -27.18 -23.72
N GLY A 431 25.79 -26.39 -23.41
CA GLY A 431 24.42 -26.86 -23.30
C GLY A 431 24.23 -27.87 -22.16
N PHE A 432 22.99 -28.27 -21.91
CA PHE A 432 22.68 -29.36 -21.00
C PHE A 432 21.65 -30.29 -21.65
N PRO A 433 21.82 -31.63 -21.59
CA PRO A 433 20.96 -32.56 -22.31
C PRO A 433 19.49 -32.41 -21.89
N TYR A 434 18.63 -32.14 -22.88
CA TYR A 434 17.18 -32.00 -22.73
C TYR A 434 16.46 -32.95 -23.70
N VAL A 435 15.61 -33.83 -23.18
CA VAL A 435 14.70 -34.67 -23.97
C VAL A 435 13.30 -34.07 -23.88
N ARG A 436 12.80 -33.58 -25.01
CA ARG A 436 11.46 -32.99 -25.13
C ARG A 436 10.41 -34.09 -24.89
N PRO A 437 9.47 -33.95 -23.94
CA PRO A 437 8.38 -34.90 -23.81
C PRO A 437 7.53 -34.90 -25.08
N ALA A 438 7.18 -36.08 -25.60
CA ALA A 438 6.31 -36.22 -26.76
C ALA A 438 4.90 -35.68 -26.42
N ALA A 439 4.31 -34.92 -27.35
CA ALA A 439 2.95 -34.38 -27.21
C ALA A 439 1.92 -35.52 -27.01
N ASP A 440 1.12 -35.42 -25.94
CA ASP A 440 -0.02 -36.31 -25.69
C ASP A 440 -1.17 -35.92 -26.66
N PRO A 441 -1.73 -36.86 -27.46
CA PRO A 441 -2.78 -36.56 -28.42
C PRO A 441 -4.19 -36.36 -27.83
N SER A 442 -4.36 -36.36 -26.50
CA SER A 442 -5.70 -36.35 -25.89
C SER A 442 -6.20 -34.94 -25.52
N GLY A 443 -6.64 -34.19 -26.54
CA GLY A 443 -7.37 -32.93 -26.33
C GLY A 443 -8.67 -33.12 -25.53
N ARG A 444 -8.70 -32.56 -24.31
CA ARG A 444 -9.94 -32.16 -23.60
C ARG A 444 -9.69 -30.91 -22.75
N PRO A 445 -10.44 -29.80 -22.95
CA PRO A 445 -10.30 -28.57 -22.15
C PRO A 445 -11.29 -28.51 -20.98
N SER A 446 -10.94 -27.77 -19.92
CA SER A 446 -11.81 -27.45 -18.77
C SER A 446 -12.33 -26.00 -18.83
N GLY A 447 -13.63 -25.82 -19.12
CA GLY A 447 -14.58 -25.11 -18.24
C GLY A 447 -14.59 -23.58 -18.06
N THR A 448 -14.04 -22.74 -18.95
CA THR A 448 -14.45 -21.31 -19.16
C THR A 448 -13.72 -20.79 -20.40
N ARG A 449 -14.44 -20.18 -21.34
CA ARG A 449 -13.86 -19.59 -22.55
C ARG A 449 -13.75 -18.08 -22.38
N THR A 450 -12.52 -17.56 -22.36
CA THR A 450 -12.27 -16.11 -22.29
C THR A 450 -11.89 -15.59 -23.67
N ARG A 451 -12.51 -14.50 -24.11
CA ARG A 451 -12.09 -13.75 -25.32
C ARG A 451 -12.21 -12.25 -25.12
N THR A 452 -11.39 -11.48 -25.81
CA THR A 452 -11.48 -10.01 -25.80
C THR A 452 -11.98 -9.52 -27.15
N LEU A 453 -13.03 -8.70 -27.14
CA LEU A 453 -13.55 -8.01 -28.31
C LEU A 453 -12.99 -6.59 -28.35
N THR A 454 -12.50 -6.16 -29.51
CA THR A 454 -12.17 -4.76 -29.77
C THR A 454 -13.34 -4.12 -30.50
N VAL A 455 -13.91 -3.08 -29.90
CA VAL A 455 -15.11 -2.39 -30.38
C VAL A 455 -14.71 -1.01 -30.87
N ALA A 456 -14.92 -0.73 -32.14
CA ALA A 456 -14.76 0.61 -32.69
C ALA A 456 -16.01 1.45 -32.45
N TYR A 457 -15.83 2.75 -32.23
CA TYR A 457 -16.90 3.75 -32.24
C TYR A 457 -16.48 4.94 -33.12
N ALA A 458 -17.46 5.55 -33.77
CA ALA A 458 -17.32 6.77 -34.57
C ALA A 458 -18.62 7.57 -34.49
N GLY A 459 -18.58 8.86 -34.85
CA GLY A 459 -19.76 9.74 -34.85
C GLY A 459 -19.87 10.67 -33.64
N GLY A 460 -18.83 10.77 -32.81
CA GLY A 460 -18.72 11.81 -31.80
C GLY A 460 -18.07 13.09 -32.33
N GLU A 461 -18.17 14.19 -31.60
CA GLU A 461 -17.43 15.42 -31.89
C GLU A 461 -16.08 15.43 -31.14
N ALA A 462 -15.03 15.92 -31.81
CA ALA A 462 -13.72 16.12 -31.20
C ALA A 462 -13.66 17.51 -30.55
N ARG A 463 -13.38 17.57 -29.25
CA ARG A 463 -13.36 18.82 -28.48
C ARG A 463 -12.26 18.78 -27.43
N ARG A 464 -11.84 19.95 -26.95
CA ARG A 464 -10.87 20.09 -25.85
C ARG A 464 -11.21 21.30 -24.99
N GLY A 465 -10.74 21.31 -23.76
CA GLY A 465 -10.90 22.45 -22.85
C GLY A 465 -10.49 22.10 -21.42
N PRO A 466 -10.67 23.04 -20.48
CA PRO A 466 -10.23 22.84 -19.10
C PRO A 466 -10.98 21.69 -18.44
N VAL A 467 -10.35 21.03 -17.47
CA VAL A 467 -11.04 20.08 -16.57
C VAL A 467 -12.08 20.80 -15.70
N THR A 468 -13.13 20.07 -15.31
CA THR A 468 -14.08 20.50 -14.27
C THR A 468 -13.43 20.44 -12.88
N MET A 469 -14.00 21.16 -11.91
CA MET A 469 -13.56 21.11 -10.51
C MET A 469 -13.60 19.68 -9.93
N GLY A 470 -14.63 18.91 -10.27
CA GLY A 470 -14.77 17.50 -9.88
C GLY A 470 -13.71 16.60 -10.53
N GLN A 471 -13.44 16.77 -11.83
CA GLN A 471 -12.36 16.08 -12.53
C GLN A 471 -10.99 16.40 -11.91
N ALA A 472 -10.66 17.67 -11.68
CA ALA A 472 -9.38 18.07 -11.07
C ALA A 472 -9.18 17.38 -9.70
N ASN A 473 -10.22 17.37 -8.86
CA ASN A 473 -10.18 16.71 -7.56
C ASN A 473 -9.90 15.20 -7.70
N MET A 474 -10.64 14.51 -8.57
CA MET A 474 -10.47 13.07 -8.76
C MET A 474 -9.17 12.71 -9.48
N ILE A 475 -8.69 13.49 -10.45
CA ILE A 475 -7.37 13.30 -11.07
C ILE A 475 -6.29 13.30 -9.99
N ARG A 476 -6.28 14.30 -9.09
CA ARG A 476 -5.34 14.35 -7.96
C ARG A 476 -5.42 13.10 -7.07
N CYS A 477 -6.62 12.64 -6.75
CA CYS A 477 -6.81 11.41 -5.97
C CYS A 477 -6.30 10.18 -6.74
N ILE A 478 -6.60 10.09 -8.04
CA ILE A 478 -6.14 9.02 -8.93
C ILE A 478 -4.63 9.09 -9.14
N LEU A 479 -3.94 10.20 -8.88
CA LEU A 479 -2.46 10.23 -8.91
C LEU A 479 -1.87 9.82 -7.55
N ARG A 480 -2.47 10.26 -6.44
CA ARG A 480 -1.94 10.06 -5.08
C ARG A 480 -2.30 8.70 -4.46
N ASP A 481 -3.57 8.32 -4.51
CA ASP A 481 -4.19 7.31 -3.63
C ASP A 481 -4.24 5.93 -4.28
N ASP A 482 -4.47 4.87 -3.51
CA ASP A 482 -4.57 3.51 -4.03
C ASP A 482 -5.74 3.38 -5.04
N PRO A 483 -5.51 2.83 -6.25
CA PRO A 483 -6.56 2.69 -7.25
C PRO A 483 -7.77 1.86 -6.79
N ALA A 484 -7.58 0.87 -5.90
CA ALA A 484 -8.69 0.09 -5.37
C ALA A 484 -9.66 0.92 -4.50
N HIS A 485 -9.20 2.06 -3.99
CA HIS A 485 -10.01 2.98 -3.18
C HIS A 485 -10.65 4.09 -4.00
N ILE A 486 -10.12 4.40 -5.18
CA ILE A 486 -10.59 5.52 -6.02
C ILE A 486 -11.38 5.05 -7.23
N ASN A 487 -11.00 3.94 -7.87
CA ASN A 487 -11.76 3.41 -8.99
C ASN A 487 -13.15 2.98 -8.49
N ILE A 488 -14.18 3.35 -9.23
CA ILE A 488 -15.56 2.94 -8.93
C ILE A 488 -15.94 1.79 -9.84
N HIS A 489 -16.76 0.89 -9.34
CA HIS A 489 -17.25 -0.26 -10.09
C HIS A 489 -18.76 -0.37 -9.96
N ASP A 490 -19.38 -1.03 -10.92
CA ASP A 490 -20.80 -1.38 -10.89
C ASP A 490 -21.01 -2.67 -11.69
N VAL A 491 -22.14 -3.34 -11.47
CA VAL A 491 -22.58 -4.51 -12.23
C VAL A 491 -23.98 -4.26 -12.72
N TRP A 492 -24.15 -4.34 -14.04
CA TRP A 492 -25.45 -4.14 -14.66
C TRP A 492 -26.01 -5.48 -15.16
N PRO A 493 -27.28 -5.80 -14.86
CA PRO A 493 -27.90 -6.98 -15.40
C PRO A 493 -28.07 -6.86 -16.91
N VAL A 494 -28.09 -8.00 -17.58
CA VAL A 494 -28.44 -8.13 -19.00
C VAL A 494 -29.79 -8.83 -19.09
N PRO A 495 -30.83 -8.22 -19.68
CA PRO A 495 -32.12 -8.86 -19.84
C PRO A 495 -32.02 -10.20 -20.57
N ALA A 496 -32.87 -11.16 -20.16
CA ALA A 496 -32.91 -12.46 -20.80
C ALA A 496 -33.30 -12.32 -22.28
N GLY A 497 -32.59 -13.03 -23.17
CA GLY A 497 -32.81 -12.96 -24.61
C GLY A 497 -31.95 -11.92 -25.35
N THR A 498 -31.21 -11.07 -24.63
CA THR A 498 -30.22 -10.18 -25.25
C THR A 498 -29.06 -10.99 -25.84
N THR A 499 -28.71 -10.71 -27.11
CA THR A 499 -27.53 -11.32 -27.74
C THR A 499 -26.26 -10.59 -27.33
N LEU A 500 -25.10 -11.25 -27.45
CA LEU A 500 -23.82 -10.62 -27.20
C LEU A 500 -23.60 -9.37 -28.07
N ASP A 501 -24.00 -9.43 -29.34
CA ASP A 501 -23.86 -8.30 -30.27
C ASP A 501 -24.73 -7.11 -29.83
N ALA A 502 -25.97 -7.35 -29.40
CA ALA A 502 -26.84 -6.29 -28.88
C ALA A 502 -26.26 -5.64 -27.61
N ALA A 503 -25.66 -6.45 -26.72
CA ALA A 503 -24.96 -5.94 -25.54
C ALA A 503 -23.75 -5.07 -25.92
N VAL A 504 -22.94 -5.50 -26.88
CA VAL A 504 -21.79 -4.71 -27.37
C VAL A 504 -22.24 -3.43 -28.08
N ASP A 505 -23.32 -3.49 -28.86
CA ASP A 505 -23.88 -2.35 -29.57
C ASP A 505 -24.46 -1.30 -28.62
N ALA A 506 -25.11 -1.74 -27.54
CA ALA A 506 -25.58 -0.85 -26.48
C ALA A 506 -24.40 -0.13 -25.77
N LEU A 507 -23.31 -0.85 -25.45
CA LEU A 507 -22.10 -0.22 -24.92
C LEU A 507 -21.53 0.82 -25.90
N ARG A 508 -21.43 0.47 -27.19
CA ARG A 508 -20.96 1.41 -28.24
C ARG A 508 -21.84 2.67 -28.29
N THR A 509 -23.15 2.50 -28.18
CA THR A 509 -24.11 3.61 -28.21
C THR A 509 -23.91 4.57 -27.04
N LEU A 510 -23.71 4.04 -25.82
CA LEU A 510 -23.39 4.85 -24.64
C LEU A 510 -22.09 5.63 -24.81
N VAL A 511 -21.05 5.01 -25.40
CA VAL A 511 -19.75 5.66 -25.65
C VAL A 511 -19.89 6.82 -26.64
N VAL A 512 -20.60 6.64 -27.75
CA VAL A 512 -20.81 7.72 -28.72
C VAL A 512 -21.60 8.86 -28.08
N ARG A 513 -22.66 8.51 -27.35
CA ARG A 513 -23.59 9.44 -26.72
C ARG A 513 -22.95 10.32 -25.64
N HIS A 514 -22.13 9.77 -24.74
CA HIS A 514 -21.59 10.53 -23.60
C HIS A 514 -20.13 10.92 -23.79
N GLU A 515 -19.85 12.23 -23.92
CA GLU A 515 -18.48 12.76 -24.10
C GLU A 515 -17.49 12.24 -23.05
N ALA A 516 -17.92 12.10 -21.79
CA ALA A 516 -17.07 11.61 -20.70
C ALA A 516 -16.45 10.23 -20.97
N LEU A 517 -17.15 9.34 -21.68
CA LEU A 517 -16.63 8.01 -22.03
C LEU A 517 -15.62 8.04 -23.19
N ARG A 518 -15.49 9.18 -23.86
CA ARG A 518 -14.51 9.44 -24.93
C ARG A 518 -13.45 10.46 -24.53
N THR A 519 -13.38 10.78 -23.24
CA THR A 519 -12.50 11.82 -22.69
C THR A 519 -11.21 11.23 -22.12
N THR A 520 -10.07 11.80 -22.48
CA THR A 520 -8.77 11.59 -21.81
C THR A 520 -8.23 12.90 -21.25
N PHE A 521 -7.18 12.81 -20.44
CA PHE A 521 -6.52 13.92 -19.75
C PHE A 521 -5.00 13.84 -20.00
N PRO A 522 -4.50 14.35 -21.14
CA PRO A 522 -3.09 14.20 -21.54
C PRO A 522 -2.10 14.83 -20.55
N ASP A 523 -2.46 15.98 -19.97
CA ASP A 523 -1.64 16.75 -19.05
C ASP A 523 -2.06 16.54 -17.59
N ALA A 524 -2.59 15.35 -17.26
CA ALA A 524 -3.06 15.04 -15.92
C ALA A 524 -1.95 15.22 -14.88
N SER A 525 -2.11 16.22 -14.01
CA SER A 525 -1.18 16.54 -12.94
C SER A 525 -1.94 16.70 -11.61
N ALA A 526 -1.19 16.86 -10.51
CA ALA A 526 -1.80 17.19 -9.22
C ALA A 526 -2.25 18.66 -9.13
N ALA A 527 -1.86 19.50 -10.09
CA ALA A 527 -2.33 20.87 -10.25
C ALA A 527 -3.65 20.91 -11.03
N ALA A 528 -4.52 21.88 -10.74
CA ALA A 528 -5.87 21.98 -11.29
C ALA A 528 -5.93 22.56 -12.72
N ASP A 529 -4.81 22.63 -13.43
CA ASP A 529 -4.63 23.30 -14.72
C ASP A 529 -4.67 22.35 -15.93
N GLY A 530 -5.06 21.08 -15.72
CA GLY A 530 -5.12 20.07 -16.77
C GLY A 530 -6.17 20.34 -17.87
N GLU A 531 -5.88 19.87 -19.08
CA GLU A 531 -6.83 19.82 -20.20
C GLU A 531 -7.55 18.46 -20.26
N GLN A 532 -8.84 18.48 -20.64
CA GLN A 532 -9.59 17.28 -21.04
C GLN A 532 -9.79 17.28 -22.57
N VAL A 533 -9.59 16.12 -23.20
CA VAL A 533 -9.66 15.93 -24.65
C VAL A 533 -10.70 14.86 -24.97
N VAL A 534 -11.72 15.24 -25.74
CA VAL A 534 -12.81 14.37 -26.19
C VAL A 534 -12.52 13.90 -27.62
N ALA A 535 -12.44 12.58 -27.83
CA ALA A 535 -12.15 11.99 -29.13
C ALA A 535 -13.44 11.74 -29.95
N ALA A 536 -13.47 12.13 -31.23
CA ALA A 536 -14.62 11.89 -32.14
C ALA A 536 -14.87 10.40 -32.45
N GLU A 537 -13.79 9.62 -32.47
CA GLU A 537 -13.78 8.20 -32.81
C GLU A 537 -12.68 7.50 -32.00
N GLY A 538 -12.72 6.17 -31.95
CA GLY A 538 -11.73 5.38 -31.22
C GLY A 538 -12.13 3.92 -31.07
N THR A 539 -11.43 3.23 -30.18
CA THR A 539 -11.73 1.83 -29.85
C THR A 539 -11.70 1.61 -28.35
N PHE A 540 -12.50 0.66 -27.88
CA PHE A 540 -12.44 0.13 -26.52
C PHE A 540 -12.49 -1.40 -26.55
N THR A 541 -12.19 -2.03 -25.41
CA THR A 541 -12.19 -3.49 -25.30
C THR A 541 -13.28 -3.98 -24.35
N VAL A 542 -13.85 -5.13 -24.70
CA VAL A 542 -14.82 -5.86 -23.88
C VAL A 542 -14.31 -7.29 -23.68
N THR A 543 -14.01 -7.66 -22.45
CA THR A 543 -13.64 -9.04 -22.12
C THR A 543 -14.92 -9.86 -21.94
N VAL A 544 -15.07 -10.95 -22.68
CA VAL A 544 -16.19 -11.88 -22.56
C VAL A 544 -15.71 -13.13 -21.82
N LEU A 545 -16.37 -13.41 -20.70
CA LEU A 545 -16.16 -14.60 -19.86
C LEU A 545 -17.35 -15.53 -20.07
N ASP A 546 -17.17 -16.53 -20.93
CA ASP A 546 -18.23 -17.46 -21.32
C ASP A 546 -18.10 -18.78 -20.55
N HIS A 547 -19.08 -19.03 -19.69
CA HIS A 547 -19.13 -20.18 -18.80
C HIS A 547 -20.10 -21.23 -19.33
N GLU A 548 -19.73 -22.51 -19.20
CA GLU A 548 -20.67 -23.63 -19.44
C GLU A 548 -21.71 -23.68 -18.30
N GLU A 549 -21.27 -23.46 -17.06
CA GLU A 549 -22.13 -23.31 -15.89
C GLU A 549 -21.72 -22.09 -15.07
N LEU A 550 -22.70 -21.25 -14.72
CA LEU A 550 -22.46 -20.10 -13.84
C LEU A 550 -22.49 -20.54 -12.37
N PRO A 551 -21.72 -19.86 -11.49
CA PRO A 551 -21.84 -20.02 -10.05
C PRO A 551 -23.28 -19.79 -9.57
N ARG A 552 -23.68 -20.43 -8.45
CA ARG A 552 -25.02 -20.27 -7.85
C ARG A 552 -25.40 -18.79 -7.62
N ASP A 553 -24.43 -17.98 -7.19
CA ASP A 553 -24.57 -16.52 -7.07
C ASP A 553 -23.85 -15.83 -8.24
N ALA A 554 -24.50 -15.80 -9.41
CA ALA A 554 -23.93 -15.18 -10.61
C ALA A 554 -23.75 -13.65 -10.46
N ALA A 555 -24.64 -12.99 -9.71
CA ALA A 555 -24.54 -11.55 -9.43
C ALA A 555 -23.35 -11.25 -8.50
N GLY A 556 -23.19 -12.03 -7.43
CA GLY A 556 -22.03 -11.96 -6.54
C GLY A 556 -20.71 -12.30 -7.25
N TYR A 557 -20.74 -13.22 -8.22
CA TYR A 557 -19.59 -13.50 -9.07
C TYR A 557 -19.22 -12.30 -9.96
N ALA A 558 -20.18 -11.69 -10.66
CA ALA A 558 -19.96 -10.49 -11.46
C ALA A 558 -19.47 -9.30 -10.61
N GLU A 559 -20.01 -9.15 -9.40
CA GLU A 559 -19.58 -8.15 -8.42
C GLU A 559 -18.12 -8.39 -7.99
N SER A 560 -17.74 -9.65 -7.77
CA SER A 560 -16.35 -10.00 -7.47
C SER A 560 -15.40 -9.65 -8.63
N LEU A 561 -15.83 -9.80 -9.88
CA LEU A 561 -15.06 -9.42 -11.07
C LEU A 561 -14.86 -7.91 -11.16
N ALA A 562 -15.95 -7.14 -11.03
CA ALA A 562 -15.93 -5.68 -11.05
C ALA A 562 -15.03 -5.14 -9.92
N ARG A 563 -15.20 -5.67 -8.70
CA ARG A 563 -14.39 -5.30 -7.54
C ARG A 563 -12.90 -5.60 -7.73
N ARG A 564 -12.53 -6.76 -8.29
CA ARG A 564 -11.14 -7.12 -8.60
C ARG A 564 -10.53 -6.21 -9.66
N ALA A 565 -11.31 -5.86 -10.70
CA ALA A 565 -10.86 -5.01 -11.80
C ALA A 565 -10.60 -3.55 -11.42
N ARG A 566 -10.99 -3.12 -10.19
CA ARG A 566 -10.57 -1.83 -9.61
C ARG A 566 -9.07 -1.75 -9.36
N SER A 567 -8.40 -2.89 -9.28
CA SER A 567 -6.95 -2.95 -9.14
C SER A 567 -6.28 -2.32 -10.37
N GLY A 568 -5.25 -1.50 -10.13
CA GLY A 568 -4.51 -0.82 -11.19
C GLY A 568 -5.09 0.54 -11.58
N ARG A 569 -4.22 1.54 -11.63
CA ARG A 569 -4.56 2.95 -11.90
C ARG A 569 -4.93 3.12 -13.38
N PHE A 570 -5.93 3.95 -13.69
CA PHE A 570 -6.23 4.34 -15.07
C PHE A 570 -5.13 5.25 -15.63
N ARG A 571 -4.68 4.99 -16.85
CA ARG A 571 -3.82 5.87 -17.63
C ARG A 571 -4.65 7.01 -18.20
N LEU A 572 -4.86 8.04 -17.38
CA LEU A 572 -5.70 9.19 -17.71
C LEU A 572 -5.35 9.83 -19.06
N ASP A 573 -4.10 9.74 -19.50
CA ASP A 573 -3.60 10.27 -20.77
C ASP A 573 -4.17 9.57 -22.01
N ARG A 574 -4.51 8.28 -21.93
CA ARG A 574 -4.75 7.45 -23.12
C ARG A 574 -5.67 6.24 -22.96
N GLU A 575 -5.90 5.77 -21.75
CA GLU A 575 -6.75 4.59 -21.51
C GLU A 575 -8.23 4.96 -21.60
N PHE A 576 -9.01 4.04 -22.17
CA PHE A 576 -10.44 4.19 -22.25
C PHE A 576 -11.05 4.24 -20.83
N PRO A 577 -11.98 5.19 -20.52
CA PRO A 577 -12.42 5.44 -19.15
C PRO A 577 -13.24 4.33 -18.47
N LEU A 578 -13.50 3.21 -19.15
CA LEU A 578 -14.17 2.02 -18.60
C LEU A 578 -13.37 0.75 -18.89
N ARG A 579 -13.26 -0.14 -17.91
CA ARG A 579 -12.86 -1.55 -18.11
C ARG A 579 -14.11 -2.40 -18.04
N THR A 580 -14.37 -3.21 -19.08
CA THR A 580 -15.65 -3.89 -19.26
C THR A 580 -15.48 -5.39 -19.37
N SER A 581 -16.28 -6.14 -18.61
CA SER A 581 -16.31 -7.61 -18.65
C SER A 581 -17.75 -8.10 -18.76
N LEU A 582 -18.09 -8.77 -19.86
CA LEU A 582 -19.38 -9.43 -20.05
C LEU A 582 -19.29 -10.88 -19.56
N VAL A 583 -20.11 -11.21 -18.55
CA VAL A 583 -20.29 -12.58 -18.07
C VAL A 583 -21.40 -13.21 -18.90
N ALA A 584 -21.12 -14.37 -19.50
CA ALA A 584 -22.04 -15.11 -20.34
C ALA A 584 -22.15 -16.58 -19.89
N ARG A 585 -23.30 -17.19 -20.20
CA ARG A 585 -23.54 -18.62 -20.09
C ARG A 585 -23.87 -19.19 -21.46
N ASP A 586 -23.07 -20.14 -21.93
CA ASP A 586 -23.24 -20.76 -23.25
C ASP A 586 -23.47 -19.73 -24.38
N GLY A 587 -22.71 -18.63 -24.33
CA GLY A 587 -22.79 -17.51 -25.28
C GLY A 587 -23.87 -16.46 -25.01
N ALA A 588 -24.77 -16.68 -24.05
CA ALA A 588 -25.81 -15.71 -23.67
C ALA A 588 -25.31 -14.78 -22.53
N PRO A 589 -25.18 -13.46 -22.74
CA PRO A 589 -24.74 -12.53 -21.70
C PRO A 589 -25.77 -12.42 -20.57
N VAL A 590 -25.30 -12.35 -19.33
CA VAL A 590 -26.14 -12.26 -18.11
C VAL A 590 -25.83 -11.01 -17.27
N PHE A 591 -24.57 -10.59 -17.21
CA PHE A 591 -24.13 -9.41 -16.48
C PHE A 591 -23.00 -8.71 -17.23
N VAL A 592 -22.95 -7.38 -17.10
CA VAL A 592 -21.74 -6.61 -17.42
C VAL A 592 -21.14 -6.07 -16.12
N ALA A 593 -19.91 -6.51 -15.85
CA ALA A 593 -19.07 -6.01 -14.75
C ALA A 593 -18.20 -4.87 -15.28
N LEU A 594 -18.25 -3.72 -14.61
CA LEU A 594 -17.65 -2.48 -15.09
C LEU A 594 -16.80 -1.85 -14.01
N VAL A 595 -15.69 -1.25 -14.43
CA VAL A 595 -14.89 -0.34 -13.60
C VAL A 595 -14.70 0.95 -14.37
N SER A 596 -14.94 2.08 -13.71
CA SER A 596 -14.79 3.40 -14.30
C SER A 596 -13.68 4.19 -13.64
N SER A 597 -12.94 4.92 -14.47
CA SER A 597 -12.06 5.98 -13.99
C SER A 597 -12.92 7.04 -13.30
N HIS A 598 -12.66 7.27 -12.02
CA HIS A 598 -13.41 8.26 -11.24
C HIS A 598 -13.15 9.71 -11.72
N ALA A 599 -12.21 9.94 -12.64
CA ALA A 599 -12.08 11.22 -13.34
C ALA A 599 -13.18 11.40 -14.40
N ALA A 600 -13.64 10.32 -15.05
CA ALA A 600 -14.64 10.41 -16.11
C ALA A 600 -16.07 10.30 -15.59
N ALA A 601 -16.34 9.44 -14.61
CA ALA A 601 -17.68 9.24 -14.06
C ALA A 601 -17.66 9.05 -12.55
N ASP A 602 -18.67 9.58 -11.86
CA ASP A 602 -18.99 9.25 -10.47
C ASP A 602 -20.15 8.23 -10.39
N GLY A 603 -20.50 7.80 -9.17
CA GLY A 603 -21.57 6.80 -8.99
C GLY A 603 -22.93 7.25 -9.54
N SER A 604 -23.26 8.55 -9.52
CA SER A 604 -24.47 9.07 -10.14
C SER A 604 -24.41 9.01 -11.67
N ALA A 605 -23.26 9.26 -12.27
CA ALA A 605 -23.05 9.07 -13.70
C ALA A 605 -23.21 7.60 -14.11
N LEU A 606 -22.69 6.65 -13.32
CA LEU A 606 -22.89 5.21 -13.58
C LEU A 606 -24.37 4.81 -13.48
N ALA A 607 -25.13 5.38 -12.54
CA ALA A 607 -26.57 5.13 -12.45
C ALA A 607 -27.33 5.58 -13.71
N VAL A 608 -26.99 6.76 -14.26
CA VAL A 608 -27.54 7.26 -15.53
C VAL A 608 -27.18 6.31 -16.68
N LEU A 609 -25.92 5.89 -16.77
CA LEU A 609 -25.47 4.95 -17.81
C LEU A 609 -26.18 3.61 -17.71
N ARG A 610 -26.43 3.10 -16.49
CA ARG A 610 -27.17 1.85 -16.29
C ARG A 610 -28.64 1.95 -16.70
N GLU A 611 -29.30 3.07 -16.41
CA GLU A 611 -30.67 3.30 -16.88
C GLU A 611 -30.74 3.28 -18.40
N GLU A 612 -29.82 3.98 -19.07
CA GLU A 612 -29.77 4.02 -20.54
C GLU A 612 -29.34 2.67 -21.14
N TRP A 613 -28.44 1.94 -20.48
CA TRP A 613 -28.11 0.55 -20.81
C TRP A 613 -29.35 -0.34 -20.86
N LEU A 614 -30.16 -0.32 -19.80
CA LEU A 614 -31.37 -1.15 -19.72
C LEU A 614 -32.40 -0.74 -20.78
N ALA A 615 -32.59 0.56 -21.01
CA ALA A 615 -33.50 1.05 -22.05
C ALA A 615 -33.06 0.62 -23.47
N LEU A 616 -31.75 0.69 -23.77
CA LEU A 616 -31.21 0.24 -25.05
C LEU A 616 -31.41 -1.27 -25.26
N LEU A 617 -31.22 -2.08 -24.21
CA LEU A 617 -31.42 -3.52 -24.29
C LEU A 617 -32.89 -3.94 -24.39
N ASP A 618 -33.82 -3.09 -23.95
CA ASP A 618 -35.26 -3.25 -24.17
C ASP A 618 -35.72 -2.74 -25.55
N GLY A 619 -34.78 -2.25 -26.38
CA GLY A 619 -35.07 -1.73 -27.72
C GLY A 619 -35.72 -0.34 -27.73
N ALA A 620 -35.64 0.41 -26.63
CA ALA A 620 -36.18 1.76 -26.54
C ALA A 620 -35.23 2.81 -27.15
N ASP A 621 -35.81 3.83 -27.79
CA ASP A 621 -35.07 5.02 -28.21
C ASP A 621 -34.74 5.90 -27.01
N LEU A 622 -33.46 6.24 -26.85
CA LEU A 622 -33.03 7.14 -25.77
C LEU A 622 -33.47 8.59 -26.08
N PRO A 623 -33.98 9.34 -25.07
CA PRO A 623 -34.36 10.74 -25.26
C PRO A 623 -33.12 11.60 -25.62
N PRO A 624 -33.31 12.82 -26.16
CA PRO A 624 -32.21 13.75 -26.38
C PRO A 624 -31.41 14.02 -25.10
N LEU A 625 -30.10 14.22 -25.24
CA LEU A 625 -29.25 14.62 -24.11
C LEU A 625 -29.66 16.02 -23.63
N THR A 626 -30.01 16.13 -22.35
CA THR A 626 -30.41 17.38 -21.68
C THR A 626 -29.44 17.80 -20.58
N GLY A 627 -28.54 16.90 -20.18
CA GLY A 627 -27.47 17.17 -19.22
C GLY A 627 -26.31 17.92 -19.85
N LEU A 628 -25.61 18.74 -19.06
CA LEU A 628 -24.36 19.36 -19.49
C LEU A 628 -23.30 18.31 -19.79
N THR A 629 -22.54 18.51 -20.86
CA THR A 629 -21.31 17.76 -21.10
C THR A 629 -20.19 18.20 -20.16
N PRO A 630 -19.12 17.40 -19.96
CA PRO A 630 -17.99 17.79 -19.12
C PRO A 630 -17.37 19.15 -19.48
N LEU A 631 -17.24 19.46 -20.78
CA LEU A 631 -16.68 20.73 -21.24
C LEU A 631 -17.63 21.92 -21.02
N GLU A 632 -18.94 21.71 -21.15
CA GLU A 632 -19.93 22.75 -20.84
C GLU A 632 -19.98 23.05 -19.35
N LEU A 633 -19.86 22.01 -18.51
CA LEU A 633 -19.75 22.18 -17.07
C LEU A 633 -18.48 22.96 -16.68
N ALA A 634 -17.34 22.63 -17.28
CA ALA A 634 -16.09 23.36 -17.03
C ALA A 634 -16.21 24.85 -17.42
N ALA A 635 -16.91 25.16 -18.51
CA ALA A 635 -17.21 26.53 -18.89
C ALA A 635 -18.14 27.25 -17.88
N GLU A 636 -19.17 26.56 -17.34
CA GLU A 636 -20.03 27.12 -16.28
C GLU A 636 -19.23 27.39 -14.99
N GLU A 637 -18.30 26.50 -14.66
CA GLU A 637 -17.45 26.62 -13.46
C GLU A 637 -16.42 27.73 -13.57
N ALA A 638 -15.86 27.95 -14.76
CA ALA A 638 -14.93 29.04 -15.04
C ALA A 638 -15.61 30.42 -15.17
N ALA A 639 -16.93 30.46 -15.37
CA ALA A 639 -17.66 31.72 -15.44
C ALA A 639 -17.66 32.46 -14.07
N PRO A 640 -17.83 33.80 -14.03
CA PRO A 640 -17.81 34.56 -12.77
C PRO A 640 -18.82 34.10 -11.70
N ALA A 641 -19.93 33.48 -12.09
CA ALA A 641 -20.88 32.88 -11.15
C ALA A 641 -20.36 31.55 -10.55
N GLY A 642 -19.65 30.75 -11.33
CA GLY A 642 -19.00 29.51 -10.89
C GLY A 642 -17.86 29.79 -9.92
N LEU A 643 -16.98 30.75 -10.26
CA LEU A 643 -15.88 31.19 -9.39
C LEU A 643 -16.37 31.70 -8.04
N ARG A 644 -17.37 32.61 -8.02
CA ARG A 644 -17.98 33.09 -6.77
C ARG A 644 -18.59 31.97 -5.92
N LYS A 645 -19.15 30.93 -6.57
CA LYS A 645 -19.68 29.76 -5.84
C LYS A 645 -18.55 28.92 -5.22
N SER A 646 -17.43 28.76 -5.93
CA SER A 646 -16.23 28.11 -5.41
C SER A 646 -15.68 28.88 -4.20
N GLU A 647 -15.47 30.19 -4.34
CA GLU A 647 -14.99 31.06 -3.25
C GLU A 647 -15.91 31.01 -2.02
N ALA A 648 -17.23 31.09 -2.21
CA ALA A 648 -18.18 30.95 -1.11
C ALA A 648 -18.09 29.58 -0.42
N SER A 649 -17.84 28.51 -1.19
CA SER A 649 -17.64 27.17 -0.66
C SER A 649 -16.36 27.09 0.18
N LEU A 650 -15.25 27.66 -0.30
CA LEU A 650 -13.99 27.73 0.44
C LEU A 650 -14.12 28.55 1.74
N ALA A 651 -14.82 29.69 1.70
CA ALA A 651 -15.08 30.52 2.89
C ALA A 651 -15.94 29.79 3.93
N TYR A 652 -16.92 29.00 3.48
CA TYR A 652 -17.73 28.15 4.35
C TYR A 652 -16.88 27.07 5.04
N TRP A 653 -16.04 26.36 4.28
CA TRP A 653 -15.10 25.38 4.85
C TRP A 653 -14.12 26.02 5.83
N GLU A 654 -13.53 27.16 5.48
CA GLU A 654 -12.63 27.91 6.36
C GLU A 654 -13.29 28.25 7.70
N THR A 655 -14.56 28.68 7.68
CA THR A 655 -15.32 28.98 8.90
C THR A 655 -15.41 27.75 9.81
N ILE A 656 -15.70 26.56 9.25
CA ILE A 656 -15.78 25.31 10.00
C ILE A 656 -14.40 24.92 10.54
N LEU A 657 -13.34 25.00 9.74
CA LEU A 657 -11.99 24.61 10.18
C LEU A 657 -11.43 25.51 11.28
N ARG A 658 -11.83 26.80 11.29
CA ARG A 658 -11.46 27.76 12.33
C ARG A 658 -12.21 27.58 13.65
N THR A 659 -13.43 27.04 13.62
CA THR A 659 -14.34 27.05 14.78
C THR A 659 -14.73 25.66 15.28
N GLY A 660 -14.62 24.63 14.44
CA GLY A 660 -14.93 23.24 14.75
C GLY A 660 -13.85 22.55 15.59
N PRO A 661 -14.11 21.34 16.10
CA PRO A 661 -13.08 20.54 16.76
C PRO A 661 -11.91 20.28 15.79
N GLN A 662 -10.69 20.22 16.33
CA GLN A 662 -9.50 19.88 15.55
C GLN A 662 -9.58 18.48 14.94
N ALA A 663 -10.16 17.54 15.69
CA ALA A 663 -10.42 16.17 15.28
C ALA A 663 -11.72 15.71 15.93
N MET A 664 -12.50 14.89 15.24
CA MET A 664 -13.68 14.29 15.87
C MET A 664 -13.23 13.29 16.93
N PHE A 665 -12.20 12.49 16.64
CA PHE A 665 -11.68 11.47 17.57
C PHE A 665 -10.33 11.88 18.16
N ALA A 666 -10.34 12.89 19.02
CA ALA A 666 -9.23 13.22 19.89
C ALA A 666 -9.35 12.46 21.22
N GLU A 667 -8.78 11.25 21.28
CA GLU A 667 -8.76 10.38 22.46
C GLU A 667 -7.45 9.56 22.55
N PRO A 668 -7.09 8.97 23.71
CA PRO A 668 -5.78 8.34 23.92
C PRO A 668 -5.40 7.23 22.93
N ARG A 669 -6.39 6.49 22.43
CA ARG A 669 -6.19 5.36 21.50
C ARG A 669 -6.00 5.81 20.05
N ALA A 670 -6.25 7.09 19.74
CA ALA A 670 -6.24 7.59 18.38
C ALA A 670 -4.80 7.92 17.91
N THR A 671 -4.25 7.10 17.01
CA THR A 671 -2.90 7.27 16.46
C THR A 671 -2.84 7.01 14.95
N GLY A 672 -1.90 7.63 14.24
CA GLY A 672 -1.67 7.38 12.80
C GLY A 672 -2.61 8.12 11.85
N THR A 673 -2.31 8.12 10.56
CA THR A 673 -3.10 8.82 9.52
C THR A 673 -3.79 7.88 8.54
N ASP A 674 -3.17 6.75 8.20
CA ASP A 674 -3.72 5.71 7.32
C ASP A 674 -4.08 4.50 8.17
N ILE A 675 -5.38 4.24 8.31
CA ILE A 675 -5.89 3.23 9.25
C ILE A 675 -6.44 2.05 8.47
N ARG A 676 -5.94 0.85 8.77
CA ARG A 676 -6.52 -0.40 8.26
C ARG A 676 -7.80 -0.71 9.04
N MET A 677 -8.94 -0.64 8.36
CA MET A 677 -10.26 -0.81 8.95
C MET A 677 -11.00 -1.99 8.32
N PRO A 678 -11.48 -2.95 9.11
CA PRO A 678 -12.39 -3.97 8.62
C PRO A 678 -13.75 -3.37 8.26
N GLN A 679 -14.36 -3.84 7.17
CA GLN A 679 -15.74 -3.51 6.83
C GLN A 679 -16.70 -4.25 7.77
N LEU A 680 -17.69 -3.56 8.33
CA LEU A 680 -18.83 -4.12 9.03
C LEU A 680 -20.11 -3.73 8.29
N THR A 681 -20.87 -4.72 7.84
CA THR A 681 -22.15 -4.54 7.16
C THR A 681 -23.29 -4.78 8.14
N LEU A 682 -24.30 -3.91 8.13
CA LEU A 682 -25.55 -4.03 8.86
C LEU A 682 -26.70 -4.18 7.86
N ARG A 683 -27.55 -5.19 8.05
CA ARG A 683 -28.86 -5.32 7.40
C ARG A 683 -29.94 -5.41 8.46
N SER A 684 -30.90 -4.48 8.46
CA SER A 684 -31.94 -4.42 9.49
C SER A 684 -33.30 -4.01 8.94
N ALA A 685 -34.22 -4.97 8.89
CA ALA A 685 -35.63 -4.71 8.57
C ALA A 685 -36.31 -3.84 9.64
N ARG A 686 -35.98 -4.07 10.92
CA ARG A 686 -36.44 -3.25 12.05
C ARG A 686 -35.99 -1.79 11.92
N GLY A 687 -34.72 -1.56 11.59
CA GLY A 687 -34.19 -0.22 11.31
C GLY A 687 -34.90 0.46 10.14
N GLY A 688 -35.17 -0.26 9.06
CA GLY A 688 -35.94 0.26 7.91
C GLY A 688 -37.38 0.66 8.28
N ARG A 689 -38.09 -0.20 9.03
CA ARG A 689 -39.44 0.10 9.54
C ARG A 689 -39.45 1.30 10.49
N ALA A 690 -38.51 1.36 11.42
CA ALA A 690 -38.39 2.46 12.38
C ALA A 690 -38.11 3.78 11.66
N LEU A 691 -37.18 3.79 10.69
CA LEU A 691 -36.90 4.94 9.84
C LEU A 691 -38.17 5.43 9.11
N GLY A 692 -38.94 4.51 8.53
CA GLY A 692 -40.23 4.81 7.90
C GLY A 692 -41.23 5.48 8.85
N ARG A 693 -41.38 4.96 10.07
CA ARG A 693 -42.27 5.56 11.09
C ARG A 693 -41.82 6.96 11.53
N ILE A 694 -40.51 7.21 11.66
CA ILE A 694 -40.01 8.57 11.95
C ILE A 694 -40.36 9.52 10.82
N VAL A 695 -40.16 9.09 9.57
CA VAL A 695 -40.48 9.88 8.37
C VAL A 695 -41.96 10.24 8.33
N GLU A 696 -42.85 9.28 8.61
CA GLU A 696 -44.29 9.52 8.73
C GLU A 696 -44.63 10.48 9.87
N ARG A 697 -44.02 10.30 11.05
CA ARG A 697 -44.27 11.11 12.26
C ARG A 697 -43.79 12.56 12.12
N THR A 698 -42.66 12.77 11.46
CA THR A 698 -41.96 14.06 11.44
C THR A 698 -42.06 14.80 10.11
N GLY A 699 -42.49 14.13 9.03
CA GLY A 699 -42.48 14.68 7.67
C GLY A 699 -41.08 14.92 7.08
N SER A 700 -40.03 14.39 7.71
CA SER A 700 -38.63 14.58 7.28
C SER A 700 -38.21 13.54 6.24
N LEU A 701 -37.15 13.82 5.48
CA LEU A 701 -36.59 12.84 4.53
C LEU A 701 -35.85 11.70 5.25
N PRO A 702 -35.90 10.44 4.76
CA PRO A 702 -35.19 9.31 5.36
C PRO A 702 -33.69 9.56 5.53
N SER A 703 -33.04 10.12 4.52
CA SER A 703 -31.60 10.46 4.54
C SER A 703 -31.26 11.49 5.62
N THR A 704 -32.12 12.49 5.82
CA THR A 704 -31.96 13.50 6.88
C THR A 704 -32.10 12.87 8.26
N VAL A 705 -33.09 12.01 8.48
CA VAL A 705 -33.28 11.30 9.76
C VAL A 705 -32.07 10.41 10.08
N LEU A 706 -31.59 9.65 9.09
CA LEU A 706 -30.43 8.79 9.27
C LEU A 706 -29.16 9.59 9.54
N LEU A 707 -28.92 10.68 8.81
CA LEU A 707 -27.80 11.59 9.05
C LEU A 707 -27.87 12.23 10.45
N THR A 708 -29.06 12.62 10.92
CA THR A 708 -29.27 13.12 12.28
C THR A 708 -28.85 12.08 13.31
N ALA A 709 -29.34 10.84 13.17
CA ALA A 709 -29.02 9.74 14.09
C ALA A 709 -27.52 9.40 14.08
N TRP A 710 -26.91 9.38 12.90
CA TRP A 710 -25.47 9.19 12.72
C TRP A 710 -24.66 10.28 13.42
N CYS A 711 -24.92 11.56 13.13
CA CYS A 711 -24.20 12.68 13.74
C CYS A 711 -24.37 12.71 15.27
N ALA A 712 -25.58 12.45 15.78
CA ALA A 712 -25.84 12.39 17.21
C ALA A 712 -24.99 11.31 17.89
N LEU A 713 -24.97 10.10 17.33
CA LEU A 713 -24.22 8.97 17.90
C LEU A 713 -22.71 9.13 17.77
N VAL A 714 -22.20 9.61 16.64
CA VAL A 714 -20.77 9.89 16.44
C VAL A 714 -20.30 10.93 17.45
N ALA A 715 -21.01 12.05 17.56
CA ALA A 715 -20.64 13.11 18.50
C ALA A 715 -20.74 12.63 19.95
N HIS A 716 -21.78 11.87 20.30
CA HIS A 716 -21.91 11.25 21.62
C HIS A 716 -20.74 10.31 21.94
N ARG A 717 -20.40 9.40 21.03
CA ARG A 717 -19.27 8.46 21.19
C ARG A 717 -17.92 9.18 21.30
N ALA A 718 -17.73 10.24 20.52
CA ALA A 718 -16.53 11.08 20.56
C ALA A 718 -16.49 12.03 21.77
N GLY A 719 -17.62 12.19 22.48
CA GLY A 719 -17.77 13.20 23.53
C GLY A 719 -17.63 14.63 22.99
N GLN A 720 -18.14 14.90 21.78
CA GLN A 720 -18.12 16.19 21.10
C GLN A 720 -19.49 16.89 21.16
N SER A 721 -19.48 18.22 21.20
CA SER A 721 -20.70 19.06 21.18
C SER A 721 -21.12 19.47 19.76
N THR A 722 -20.20 19.31 18.80
CA THR A 722 -20.42 19.58 17.38
C THR A 722 -19.92 18.37 16.59
N CYS A 723 -20.76 17.83 15.70
CA CYS A 723 -20.34 16.83 14.74
C CYS A 723 -19.85 17.51 13.46
N VAL A 724 -18.56 17.38 13.14
CA VAL A 724 -18.00 17.75 11.85
C VAL A 724 -17.81 16.48 11.02
N THR A 725 -18.52 16.37 9.89
CA THR A 725 -18.49 15.19 9.02
C THR A 725 -18.45 15.59 7.57
N ALA A 726 -17.68 14.87 6.76
CA ALA A 726 -17.78 14.95 5.31
C ALA A 726 -19.03 14.17 4.87
N VAL A 727 -19.86 14.80 4.06
CA VAL A 727 -21.05 14.19 3.44
C VAL A 727 -20.88 14.36 1.93
N PRO A 728 -20.29 13.37 1.23
CA PRO A 728 -20.18 13.42 -0.22
C PRO A 728 -21.55 13.66 -0.86
N THR A 729 -21.61 14.53 -1.86
CA THR A 729 -22.85 14.88 -2.55
C THR A 729 -22.66 14.79 -4.05
N SER A 730 -23.70 14.40 -4.79
CA SER A 730 -23.67 14.30 -6.24
C SER A 730 -23.61 15.64 -6.95
N ASN A 731 -23.97 16.74 -6.26
CA ASN A 731 -24.08 18.10 -6.79
C ASN A 731 -25.08 18.27 -7.97
N ARG A 732 -25.97 17.29 -8.20
CA ARG A 732 -26.95 17.27 -9.31
C ARG A 732 -28.32 17.86 -8.95
N PHE A 733 -28.32 19.00 -8.26
CA PHE A 733 -29.56 19.63 -7.76
C PHE A 733 -30.35 20.43 -8.81
N ARG A 734 -29.75 20.72 -9.97
CA ARG A 734 -30.37 21.48 -11.06
C ARG A 734 -30.74 20.52 -12.19
N THR A 735 -31.86 20.78 -12.87
CA THR A 735 -32.35 19.96 -14.00
C THR A 735 -31.28 19.72 -15.06
N ARG A 736 -30.49 20.74 -15.42
CA ARG A 736 -29.40 20.62 -16.43
C ARG A 736 -28.20 19.76 -15.98
N LEU A 737 -28.09 19.45 -14.69
CA LEU A 737 -27.03 18.59 -14.15
C LEU A 737 -27.54 17.19 -13.76
N ALA A 738 -28.87 17.02 -13.66
CA ALA A 738 -29.51 15.81 -13.16
C ALA A 738 -29.05 14.53 -13.88
N ARG A 739 -28.85 14.63 -15.20
CA ARG A 739 -28.42 13.51 -16.06
C ARG A 739 -27.03 13.69 -16.66
N SER A 740 -26.21 14.60 -16.12
CA SER A 740 -24.83 14.77 -16.60
C SER A 740 -23.95 13.57 -16.24
N VAL A 741 -23.40 12.92 -17.27
CA VAL A 741 -22.39 11.87 -17.14
C VAL A 741 -21.03 12.55 -17.10
N THR A 742 -20.54 12.79 -15.89
CA THR A 742 -19.23 13.35 -15.57
C THR A 742 -18.96 13.15 -14.07
N THR A 743 -17.75 13.47 -13.63
CA THR A 743 -17.42 13.57 -12.21
C THR A 743 -17.83 14.92 -11.67
N LEU A 744 -18.90 14.94 -10.88
CA LEU A 744 -19.42 16.16 -10.25
C LEU A 744 -19.47 16.04 -8.72
N SER A 745 -19.39 14.82 -8.20
CA SER A 745 -19.42 14.59 -6.76
C SER A 745 -18.19 15.16 -6.05
N GLN A 746 -18.45 15.91 -4.97
CA GLN A 746 -17.44 16.44 -4.06
C GLN A 746 -17.97 16.40 -2.63
N ASP A 747 -17.09 16.57 -1.65
CA ASP A 747 -17.46 16.62 -0.24
C ASP A 747 -18.30 17.86 0.09
N ALA A 748 -19.37 17.68 0.87
CA ALA A 748 -19.97 18.73 1.66
C ALA A 748 -19.48 18.60 3.11
N LEU A 749 -18.75 19.59 3.64
CA LEU A 749 -18.34 19.58 5.03
C LEU A 749 -19.49 20.07 5.91
N LEU A 750 -20.10 19.18 6.70
CA LEU A 750 -21.21 19.51 7.58
C LEU A 750 -20.71 19.69 9.01
N ALA A 751 -21.08 20.81 9.62
CA ALA A 751 -20.91 21.06 11.06
C ALA A 751 -22.29 21.17 11.72
N LEU A 752 -22.62 20.23 12.60
CA LEU A 752 -23.89 20.18 13.32
C LEU A 752 -23.66 20.29 14.82
N ASP A 753 -24.18 21.35 15.42
CA ASP A 753 -24.32 21.48 16.87
C ASP A 753 -25.31 20.43 17.38
N VAL A 754 -24.82 19.47 18.19
CA VAL A 754 -25.60 18.36 18.73
C VAL A 754 -26.10 18.61 20.15
N THR A 755 -26.01 19.85 20.67
CA THR A 755 -26.46 20.20 22.03
C THR A 755 -27.97 20.43 22.15
N ALA A 756 -28.75 20.01 21.16
CA ALA A 756 -30.21 20.08 21.19
C ALA A 756 -30.80 19.22 22.35
N PRO A 757 -31.97 19.59 22.91
CA PRO A 757 -32.54 18.84 24.03
C PRO A 757 -33.04 17.44 23.62
N SER A 758 -33.46 17.26 22.37
CA SER A 758 -34.08 16.03 21.88
C SER A 758 -33.76 15.74 20.41
N PHE A 759 -34.04 14.51 19.97
CA PHE A 759 -33.80 14.04 18.61
C PHE A 759 -34.57 14.85 17.57
N ASP A 760 -35.85 15.14 17.79
CA ASP A 760 -36.66 15.92 16.84
C ASP A 760 -36.17 17.37 16.75
N ALA A 761 -35.69 17.94 17.87
CA ALA A 761 -35.08 19.26 17.88
C ALA A 761 -33.77 19.29 17.09
N LEU A 762 -32.95 18.24 17.18
CA LEU A 762 -31.75 18.09 16.39
C LEU A 762 -32.09 17.89 14.90
N LEU A 763 -33.07 17.05 14.59
CA LEU A 763 -33.52 16.75 13.22
C LEU A 763 -33.92 18.02 12.46
N ARG A 764 -34.67 18.93 13.10
CA ARG A 764 -35.02 20.24 12.53
C ARG A 764 -33.79 21.08 12.18
N LYS A 765 -32.73 21.03 13.01
CA LYS A 765 -31.46 21.72 12.73
C LYS A 765 -30.67 21.02 11.62
N THR A 766 -30.65 19.68 11.60
CA THR A 766 -29.87 18.89 10.63
C THR A 766 -30.26 19.21 9.20
N TRP A 767 -31.55 19.38 8.90
CA TRP A 767 -31.99 19.74 7.55
C TRP A 767 -31.36 21.04 7.05
N GLY A 768 -31.39 22.10 7.87
CA GLY A 768 -30.77 23.39 7.53
C GLY A 768 -29.25 23.28 7.39
N ALA A 769 -28.59 22.54 8.28
CA ALA A 769 -27.14 22.33 8.24
C ALA A 769 -26.71 21.55 6.98
N ALA A 770 -27.44 20.47 6.65
CA ALA A 770 -27.19 19.66 5.46
C ALA A 770 -27.39 20.46 4.17
N LEU A 771 -28.50 21.20 4.04
CA LEU A 771 -28.72 22.08 2.90
C LEU A 771 -27.63 23.16 2.76
N ASN A 772 -27.16 23.72 3.87
CA ASN A 772 -26.10 24.71 3.83
C ASN A 772 -24.76 24.07 3.38
N ALA A 773 -24.43 22.89 3.88
CA ALA A 773 -23.25 22.14 3.45
C ALA A 773 -23.33 21.79 1.95
N TYR A 774 -24.47 21.28 1.46
CA TYR A 774 -24.69 20.91 0.05
C TYR A 774 -24.66 22.10 -0.91
N ARG A 775 -24.90 23.33 -0.45
CA ARG A 775 -24.73 24.53 -1.28
C ARG A 775 -23.24 24.86 -1.50
N HIS A 776 -22.40 24.45 -0.56
CA HIS A 776 -20.97 24.77 -0.46
C HIS A 776 -20.06 23.57 -0.75
N SER A 777 -20.54 22.63 -1.55
CA SER A 777 -19.85 21.40 -1.96
C SER A 777 -19.34 21.44 -3.40
N ARG A 778 -19.12 22.64 -3.94
CA ARG A 778 -18.52 22.83 -5.27
C ARG A 778 -17.40 23.85 -5.16
N PHE A 779 -16.18 23.38 -5.26
CA PHE A 779 -14.98 24.19 -5.04
C PHE A 779 -13.82 23.70 -5.91
N ASP A 780 -12.89 24.60 -6.17
CA ASP A 780 -11.57 24.23 -6.65
C ASP A 780 -10.82 23.45 -5.55
N SER A 781 -10.40 22.24 -5.89
CA SER A 781 -9.70 21.36 -4.97
C SER A 781 -8.31 21.87 -4.60
N VAL A 782 -7.59 22.57 -5.50
CA VAL A 782 -6.27 23.13 -5.16
C VAL A 782 -6.43 24.23 -4.13
N GLY A 783 -7.29 25.21 -4.39
CA GLY A 783 -7.63 26.27 -3.43
C GLY A 783 -8.15 25.73 -2.10
N LEU A 784 -8.90 24.60 -2.10
CA LEU A 784 -9.32 23.95 -0.86
C LEU A 784 -8.13 23.48 -0.02
N TRP A 785 -7.19 22.76 -0.61
CA TRP A 785 -6.05 22.22 0.13
C TRP A 785 -5.06 23.30 0.58
N GLU A 786 -4.87 24.35 -0.22
CA GLU A 786 -4.12 25.55 0.19
C GLU A 786 -4.77 26.24 1.38
N MET A 787 -6.10 26.41 1.34
CA MET A 787 -6.87 26.97 2.46
C MET A 787 -6.75 26.09 3.70
N ILE A 788 -6.93 24.76 3.58
CA ILE A 788 -6.76 23.82 4.69
C ILE A 788 -5.35 23.97 5.29
N GLY A 789 -4.29 23.93 4.48
CA GLY A 789 -2.90 24.06 4.95
C GLY A 789 -2.64 25.38 5.68
N ARG A 790 -3.14 26.49 5.12
CA ARG A 790 -3.04 27.82 5.76
C ARG A 790 -3.79 27.86 7.09
N VAL A 791 -5.05 27.46 7.12
CA VAL A 791 -5.91 27.54 8.31
C VAL A 791 -5.43 26.59 9.41
N THR A 792 -4.98 25.39 9.06
CA THR A 792 -4.45 24.41 10.00
C THR A 792 -3.17 24.91 10.67
N PHE A 793 -2.24 25.49 9.90
CA PHE A 793 -1.04 26.15 10.44
C PHE A 793 -1.40 27.36 11.33
N GLU A 794 -2.22 28.29 10.84
CA GLU A 794 -2.63 29.46 11.63
C GLU A 794 -3.35 29.08 12.93
N ARG A 795 -4.23 28.07 12.90
CA ARG A 795 -4.95 27.63 14.10
C ARG A 795 -4.03 26.83 15.03
N GLY A 796 -3.07 26.08 14.49
CA GLY A 796 -2.28 25.13 15.25
C GLY A 796 -2.92 23.74 15.33
N SER A 797 -3.68 23.33 14.32
CA SER A 797 -4.49 22.10 14.30
C SER A 797 -4.20 21.29 13.04
N LEU A 798 -4.74 20.09 12.92
CA LEU A 798 -4.71 19.32 11.67
C LEU A 798 -6.12 18.85 11.33
N PHE A 799 -6.61 19.17 10.13
CA PHE A 799 -7.88 18.65 9.65
C PHE A 799 -7.72 17.19 9.21
N ALA A 800 -8.27 16.26 10.00
CA ALA A 800 -8.08 14.83 9.79
C ALA A 800 -9.18 14.13 8.95
N ARG A 801 -10.24 14.85 8.53
CA ARG A 801 -11.42 14.29 7.83
C ARG A 801 -11.90 12.96 8.47
N ASP A 802 -12.00 12.96 9.80
CA ASP A 802 -12.21 11.76 10.64
C ASP A 802 -13.53 11.02 10.40
N VAL A 803 -14.57 11.72 9.97
CA VAL A 803 -15.93 11.17 9.84
C VAL A 803 -16.44 11.43 8.44
N VAL A 804 -16.91 10.37 7.80
CA VAL A 804 -17.51 10.41 6.47
C VAL A 804 -18.82 9.63 6.50
N PHE A 805 -19.89 10.26 6.04
CA PHE A 805 -21.19 9.61 5.88
C PHE A 805 -21.66 9.78 4.44
N ASN A 806 -21.64 8.70 3.66
CA ASN A 806 -22.01 8.72 2.24
C ASN A 806 -23.33 7.98 2.02
N ASP A 807 -24.40 8.73 1.74
CA ASP A 807 -25.70 8.15 1.43
C ASP A 807 -25.85 7.97 -0.08
N VAL A 808 -25.77 6.72 -0.52
CA VAL A 808 -25.95 6.31 -1.92
C VAL A 808 -27.27 5.54 -2.11
N SER A 809 -28.17 5.57 -1.11
CA SER A 809 -29.38 4.74 -1.10
C SER A 809 -30.41 5.09 -2.18
N THR A 810 -30.32 6.30 -2.74
CA THR A 810 -31.13 6.74 -3.88
C THR A 810 -30.49 6.46 -5.23
N LEU A 811 -29.19 6.13 -5.25
CA LEU A 811 -28.58 5.59 -6.45
C LEU A 811 -29.06 4.15 -6.52
N ALA A 812 -29.82 3.81 -7.56
CA ALA A 812 -30.09 2.41 -7.83
C ALA A 812 -28.72 1.70 -7.82
N SER A 813 -28.55 0.73 -6.93
CA SER A 813 -27.26 0.05 -6.72
C SER A 813 -27.44 -1.42 -7.03
N THR A 814 -26.33 -2.04 -7.41
CA THR A 814 -26.14 -3.47 -7.69
C THR A 814 -26.98 -4.37 -6.79
N PRO A 815 -27.58 -5.49 -7.30
CA PRO A 815 -28.18 -6.48 -6.43
C PRO A 815 -27.09 -7.05 -5.51
N ALA A 816 -27.01 -6.54 -4.27
CA ALA A 816 -26.28 -7.22 -3.21
C ALA A 816 -26.87 -8.63 -3.12
N SER A 817 -26.02 -9.65 -3.32
CA SER A 817 -26.29 -11.09 -3.21
C SER A 817 -27.72 -11.40 -2.79
N THR A 818 -28.57 -11.74 -3.77
CA THR A 818 -29.92 -12.21 -3.50
C THR A 818 -29.83 -13.64 -2.97
N THR A 819 -29.85 -13.78 -1.65
CA THR A 819 -30.71 -14.81 -1.05
C THR A 819 -31.52 -14.13 0.05
N PRO A 820 -32.80 -13.77 -0.18
CA PRO A 820 -33.72 -13.61 0.91
C PRO A 820 -34.00 -15.00 1.44
N GLN A 821 -33.31 -15.39 2.52
CA GLN A 821 -33.99 -16.24 3.48
C GLN A 821 -34.86 -15.27 4.28
N ALA A 822 -36.12 -15.17 3.87
CA ALA A 822 -37.18 -14.62 4.70
C ALA A 822 -37.42 -15.61 5.85
N ASP A 823 -36.41 -15.78 6.70
CA ASP A 823 -36.61 -16.33 8.03
C ASP A 823 -36.74 -15.14 8.97
N ASP A 824 -37.87 -15.15 9.65
CA ASP A 824 -38.47 -14.15 10.52
C ASP A 824 -37.66 -14.01 11.83
N GLU A 825 -36.33 -13.79 11.76
CA GLU A 825 -35.50 -13.57 12.95
C GLU A 825 -35.28 -12.08 13.23
N ASP A 826 -35.85 -11.63 14.35
CA ASP A 826 -36.08 -10.24 14.78
C ASP A 826 -34.81 -9.39 15.11
N GLY A 827 -33.63 -9.77 14.61
CA GLY A 827 -32.34 -9.13 14.92
C GLY A 827 -31.71 -8.36 13.74
N PRO A 828 -30.87 -7.34 13.99
CA PRO A 828 -29.97 -6.80 12.96
C PRO A 828 -28.92 -7.84 12.56
N GLU A 829 -28.81 -8.13 11.27
CA GLU A 829 -27.77 -8.99 10.72
C GLU A 829 -26.47 -8.18 10.57
N LEU A 830 -25.39 -8.69 11.14
CA LEU A 830 -24.06 -8.09 11.08
C LEU A 830 -23.08 -9.04 10.41
N SER A 831 -22.35 -8.56 9.42
CA SER A 831 -21.33 -9.35 8.74
C SER A 831 -20.04 -8.55 8.55
N TRP A 832 -18.91 -9.22 8.81
CA TRP A 832 -17.59 -8.62 8.63
C TRP A 832 -17.06 -8.93 7.24
N GLY A 833 -16.60 -7.90 6.56
CA GLY A 833 -16.03 -7.93 5.23
C GLY A 833 -14.52 -7.63 5.24
N PRO A 834 -13.94 -7.38 4.05
CA PRO A 834 -12.51 -7.15 3.91
C PRO A 834 -12.04 -5.84 4.57
N ASP A 835 -10.76 -5.80 4.90
CA ASP A 835 -10.08 -4.60 5.39
C ASP A 835 -9.86 -3.59 4.26
N GLN A 836 -9.92 -2.31 4.60
CA GLN A 836 -9.53 -1.20 3.73
C GLN A 836 -8.63 -0.22 4.49
N VAL A 837 -7.57 0.27 3.85
CA VAL A 837 -6.73 1.33 4.45
C VAL A 837 -7.34 2.68 4.09
N LEU A 838 -7.79 3.42 5.09
CA LEU A 838 -8.54 4.66 4.90
C LEU A 838 -7.87 5.84 5.66
N PRO A 839 -7.83 7.04 5.05
CA PRO A 839 -7.31 8.26 5.69
C PRO A 839 -8.41 8.96 6.52
N THR A 840 -9.18 8.19 7.27
CA THR A 840 -10.29 8.65 8.11
C THR A 840 -10.33 7.80 9.38
N ARG A 841 -11.29 8.03 10.28
CA ARG A 841 -11.50 7.19 11.48
C ARG A 841 -12.79 6.40 11.39
N VAL A 842 -13.81 6.97 10.77
CA VAL A 842 -15.09 6.32 10.53
C VAL A 842 -15.63 6.73 9.16
N LEU A 843 -15.88 5.73 8.31
CA LEU A 843 -16.54 5.87 7.01
C LEU A 843 -17.80 5.00 7.00
N ALA A 844 -18.95 5.60 6.75
CA ALA A 844 -20.20 4.89 6.58
C ALA A 844 -20.79 5.09 5.19
N PHE A 845 -21.32 4.02 4.62
CA PHE A 845 -22.15 4.03 3.42
C PHE A 845 -23.57 3.59 3.77
N ALA A 846 -24.57 4.36 3.33
CA ALA A 846 -25.95 3.92 3.33
C ALA A 846 -26.33 3.46 1.91
N TYR A 847 -26.56 2.16 1.74
CA TYR A 847 -26.92 1.56 0.44
C TYR A 847 -28.43 1.42 0.26
N GLN A 848 -29.18 1.31 1.36
CA GLN A 848 -30.63 1.16 1.30
C GLN A 848 -31.24 1.66 2.62
N THR A 849 -32.38 2.33 2.51
CA THR A 849 -33.15 2.83 3.66
C THR A 849 -34.52 2.15 3.79
N THR A 850 -35.01 1.49 2.73
CA THR A 850 -36.31 0.78 2.68
C THR A 850 -36.30 -0.37 1.65
N PRO A 851 -36.98 -1.51 1.90
CA PRO A 851 -37.72 -1.88 3.12
C PRO A 851 -36.81 -2.29 4.30
N LEU A 852 -35.50 -2.42 4.05
CA LEU A 852 -34.50 -2.69 5.09
C LEU A 852 -33.42 -1.60 5.08
N LEU A 853 -32.84 -1.35 6.24
CA LEU A 853 -31.68 -0.47 6.41
C LEU A 853 -30.41 -1.27 6.11
N HIS A 854 -29.66 -0.90 5.08
CA HIS A 854 -28.41 -1.52 4.67
C HIS A 854 -27.27 -0.51 4.78
N LEU A 855 -26.40 -0.69 5.77
CA LEU A 855 -25.24 0.16 6.01
C LEU A 855 -23.96 -0.65 5.91
N ALA A 856 -22.88 -0.03 5.43
CA ALA A 856 -21.52 -0.50 5.67
C ALA A 856 -20.75 0.54 6.49
N LEU A 857 -19.92 0.06 7.39
CA LEU A 857 -19.09 0.83 8.29
C LEU A 857 -17.65 0.35 8.20
N TRP A 858 -16.72 1.27 8.00
CA TRP A 858 -15.31 1.09 8.29
C TRP A 858 -14.98 1.98 9.46
N ALA A 859 -14.51 1.40 10.55
CA ALA A 859 -14.18 2.12 11.77
C ALA A 859 -12.79 1.73 12.25
N ASP A 860 -12.04 2.70 12.75
CA ASP A 860 -10.72 2.51 13.33
C ASP A 860 -10.77 1.47 14.46
N PRO A 861 -10.10 0.31 14.34
CA PRO A 861 -10.18 -0.75 15.35
C PRO A 861 -9.57 -0.35 16.70
N ALA A 862 -8.71 0.67 16.75
CA ALA A 862 -8.19 1.21 18.01
C ALA A 862 -9.28 1.95 18.79
N LEU A 863 -10.20 2.61 18.08
CA LEU A 863 -11.30 3.39 18.65
C LEU A 863 -12.56 2.55 18.81
N PHE A 864 -12.87 1.73 17.82
CA PHE A 864 -14.01 0.84 17.76
C PHE A 864 -13.51 -0.60 17.66
N PRO A 865 -13.06 -1.21 18.78
CA PRO A 865 -12.91 -2.66 18.86
C PRO A 865 -14.17 -3.35 18.33
N ARG A 866 -14.03 -4.57 17.81
CA ARG A 866 -15.11 -5.31 17.13
C ARG A 866 -16.48 -5.20 17.81
N GLN A 867 -16.52 -5.39 19.13
CA GLN A 867 -17.74 -5.28 19.94
C GLN A 867 -18.30 -3.85 20.01
N GLU A 868 -17.45 -2.82 20.10
CA GLU A 868 -17.89 -1.41 20.06
C GLU A 868 -18.41 -1.04 18.67
N ALA A 869 -17.82 -1.55 17.58
CA ALA A 869 -18.31 -1.30 16.22
C ALA A 869 -19.71 -1.92 15.97
N GLU A 870 -19.89 -3.17 16.38
CA GLU A 870 -21.20 -3.86 16.34
C GLU A 870 -22.22 -3.16 17.25
N GLY A 871 -21.79 -2.79 18.47
CA GLY A 871 -22.58 -2.02 19.42
C GLY A 871 -23.00 -0.64 18.88
N PHE A 872 -22.14 0.00 18.08
CA PHE A 872 -22.43 1.30 17.48
C PHE A 872 -23.54 1.20 16.43
N LEU A 873 -23.45 0.24 15.49
CA LEU A 873 -24.49 0.05 14.46
C LEU A 873 -25.81 -0.45 15.04
N THR A 874 -25.77 -1.37 16.00
CA THR A 874 -26.99 -1.82 16.68
C THR A 874 -27.59 -0.73 17.55
N GLY A 875 -26.76 0.12 18.18
CA GLY A 875 -27.17 1.32 18.89
C GLY A 875 -27.86 2.34 17.98
N LEU A 876 -27.39 2.51 16.73
CA LEU A 876 -28.07 3.32 15.71
C LEU A 876 -29.48 2.81 15.40
N VAL A 877 -29.65 1.48 15.24
CA VAL A 877 -30.98 0.88 15.04
C VAL A 877 -31.88 1.15 16.24
N ARG A 878 -31.39 0.97 17.48
CA ARG A 878 -32.15 1.25 18.70
C ARG A 878 -32.56 2.72 18.83
N LEU A 879 -31.68 3.65 18.42
CA LEU A 879 -32.01 5.07 18.39
C LEU A 879 -33.15 5.34 17.41
N LEU A 880 -33.12 4.75 16.22
CA LEU A 880 -34.19 4.88 15.24
C LEU A 880 -35.51 4.28 15.78
N GLU A 881 -35.46 3.13 16.44
CA GLU A 881 -36.66 2.54 17.06
C GLU A 881 -37.26 3.43 18.14
N ALA A 882 -36.43 3.93 19.06
CA ALA A 882 -36.89 4.84 20.10
C ALA A 882 -37.45 6.15 19.52
N ALA A 883 -36.78 6.71 18.51
CA ALA A 883 -37.23 7.91 17.81
C ALA A 883 -38.50 7.68 16.96
N ALA A 884 -38.77 6.45 16.54
CA ALA A 884 -40.03 6.11 15.87
C ALA A 884 -41.22 6.19 16.83
N ASP A 885 -41.00 5.82 18.09
CA ASP A 885 -42.07 5.72 19.09
C ASP A 885 -42.29 7.05 19.84
N ALA A 886 -41.23 7.83 20.08
CA ALA A 886 -41.31 9.14 20.77
C ALA A 886 -40.13 10.07 20.42
N ASP A 887 -40.22 11.35 20.81
CA ASP A 887 -39.07 12.25 20.75
C ASP A 887 -38.05 11.91 21.86
N VAL A 888 -36.83 11.52 21.47
CA VAL A 888 -35.80 10.99 22.38
C VAL A 888 -34.96 12.11 22.97
N PRO A 889 -34.87 12.27 24.31
CA PRO A 889 -33.94 13.22 24.92
C PRO A 889 -32.49 12.85 24.63
N LEU A 890 -31.67 13.77 24.10
CA LEU A 890 -30.28 13.44 23.73
C LEU A 890 -29.40 13.08 24.94
N ALA A 891 -29.75 13.56 26.13
CA ALA A 891 -29.08 13.15 27.38
C ALA A 891 -29.26 11.66 27.70
N SER A 892 -30.24 10.97 27.08
CA SER A 892 -30.52 9.55 27.30
C SER A 892 -29.83 8.61 26.30
N LEU A 893 -29.00 9.12 25.38
CA LEU A 893 -28.41 8.33 24.29
C LEU A 893 -27.68 7.06 24.77
N THR A 894 -26.90 7.11 25.84
CA THR A 894 -26.24 5.92 26.39
C THR A 894 -27.24 4.87 26.87
N ALA A 895 -28.30 5.30 27.56
CA ALA A 895 -29.32 4.40 28.09
C ALA A 895 -30.16 3.75 26.98
N VAL A 896 -30.47 4.51 25.92
CA VAL A 896 -31.27 4.05 24.78
C VAL A 896 -30.47 3.14 23.84
N THR A 897 -29.23 3.52 23.53
CA THR A 897 -28.46 2.89 22.45
C THR A 897 -27.44 1.87 22.95
N GLY A 898 -26.95 2.04 24.19
CA GLY A 898 -25.80 1.33 24.73
C GLY A 898 -24.44 1.92 24.32
N VAL A 899 -24.42 2.89 23.39
CA VAL A 899 -23.20 3.57 22.97
C VAL A 899 -22.75 4.54 24.05
N ARG A 900 -21.52 4.37 24.54
CA ARG A 900 -20.93 5.21 25.58
C ARG A 900 -20.06 6.28 24.98
N ALA A 901 -20.00 7.45 25.63
CA ALA A 901 -19.00 8.44 25.32
C ALA A 901 -17.60 7.93 25.73
N VAL A 902 -16.58 8.37 25.01
CA VAL A 902 -15.18 8.08 25.37
C VAL A 902 -14.83 8.60 26.76
N GLU A 903 -14.12 7.78 27.53
CA GLU A 903 -13.50 8.18 28.79
C GLU A 903 -12.11 8.77 28.52
N ARG A 904 -11.87 9.97 29.02
CA ARG A 904 -10.56 10.65 28.94
C ARG A 904 -9.98 10.79 30.34
N GLY A 905 -8.67 10.63 30.46
CA GLY A 905 -7.95 10.82 31.72
C GLY A 905 -7.94 12.30 32.17
N PRO A 906 -7.48 12.58 33.41
CA PRO A 906 -7.50 13.93 33.99
C PRO A 906 -6.63 14.96 33.26
N ASP A 907 -5.69 14.53 32.43
CA ASP A 907 -4.86 15.40 31.57
C ASP A 907 -5.61 15.92 30.33
N TRP A 908 -6.82 15.44 30.03
CA TRP A 908 -7.56 15.89 28.86
C TRP A 908 -8.48 17.06 29.18
N GLU A 909 -8.33 18.14 28.42
CA GLU A 909 -9.09 19.37 28.61
C GLU A 909 -9.69 19.85 27.29
N ARG A 910 -10.71 20.71 27.38
CA ARG A 910 -11.31 21.38 26.22
C ARG A 910 -10.70 22.77 26.06
N VAL A 911 -9.90 22.94 25.02
CA VAL A 911 -9.28 24.22 24.64
C VAL A 911 -9.71 24.56 23.22
N ASP A 912 -10.20 25.77 22.96
CA ASP A 912 -10.63 26.19 21.61
C ASP A 912 -11.61 25.21 20.93
N GLY A 913 -12.60 24.70 21.69
CA GLY A 913 -13.57 23.72 21.18
C GLY A 913 -12.98 22.33 20.86
N SER A 914 -11.73 22.09 21.25
CA SER A 914 -10.91 20.94 20.89
C SER A 914 -10.51 20.15 22.14
N TRP A 915 -10.58 18.82 22.10
CA TRP A 915 -10.09 17.97 23.19
C TRP A 915 -8.59 17.78 23.07
N VAL A 916 -7.81 18.20 24.06
CA VAL A 916 -6.34 18.20 24.00
C VAL A 916 -5.76 17.59 25.26
N SER A 917 -4.62 16.94 25.11
CA SER A 917 -3.77 16.49 26.22
C SER A 917 -2.52 17.40 26.27
N PRO A 918 -2.40 18.32 27.25
CA PRO A 918 -1.22 19.16 27.41
C PRO A 918 0.07 18.35 27.53
N SER A 919 0.05 17.21 28.21
CA SER A 919 1.21 16.32 28.27
C SER A 919 1.59 15.73 26.91
N ALA A 920 0.61 15.37 26.06
CA ALA A 920 0.86 14.92 24.70
C ALA A 920 1.44 16.04 23.82
N VAL A 921 0.96 17.28 24.00
CA VAL A 921 1.53 18.46 23.32
C VAL A 921 2.97 18.69 23.76
N ALA A 922 3.25 18.67 25.06
CA ALA A 922 4.59 18.81 25.61
C ALA A 922 5.54 17.74 25.06
N GLY A 923 5.12 16.47 25.10
CA GLY A 923 5.91 15.36 24.57
C GLY A 923 6.12 15.43 23.06
N ALA A 924 5.11 15.88 22.30
CA ALA A 924 5.23 16.06 20.86
C ALA A 924 6.22 17.18 20.50
N LEU A 925 6.10 18.33 21.14
CA LEU A 925 6.95 19.50 20.93
C LEU A 925 8.39 19.23 21.39
N GLY A 926 8.57 18.65 22.57
CA GLY A 926 9.90 18.30 23.09
C GLY A 926 10.65 17.35 22.15
N ARG A 927 9.99 16.30 21.63
CA ARG A 927 10.58 15.40 20.63
C ARG A 927 10.89 16.12 19.31
N ALA A 928 9.98 16.96 18.82
CA ALA A 928 10.19 17.72 17.59
C ALA A 928 11.39 18.68 17.68
N LEU A 929 11.73 19.11 18.89
CA LEU A 929 12.85 19.98 19.20
C LEU A 929 14.09 19.24 19.74
N GLY A 930 14.23 17.93 19.47
CA GLY A 930 15.44 17.18 19.83
C GLY A 930 15.53 16.76 21.30
N GLY A 931 14.38 16.59 21.97
CA GLY A 931 14.31 16.09 23.34
C GLY A 931 14.42 17.16 24.43
N VAL A 932 14.24 18.45 24.09
CA VAL A 932 14.27 19.54 25.08
C VAL A 932 13.12 19.42 26.09
N PRO A 933 13.33 19.83 27.35
CA PRO A 933 12.26 19.89 28.34
C PRO A 933 11.17 20.89 27.93
N VAL A 934 9.93 20.43 27.92
CA VAL A 934 8.75 21.24 27.60
C VAL A 934 7.68 21.03 28.66
N HIS A 935 7.07 22.12 29.11
CA HIS A 935 5.86 22.13 29.93
C HIS A 935 4.74 22.82 29.18
N VAL A 936 3.52 22.27 29.22
CA VAL A 936 2.35 22.88 28.56
C VAL A 936 1.22 22.96 29.56
N ALA A 937 0.56 24.12 29.61
CA ALA A 937 -0.60 24.36 30.46
C ALA A 937 -1.67 25.14 29.69
N ALA A 938 -2.93 24.89 30.02
CA ALA A 938 -4.04 25.76 29.62
C ALA A 938 -4.12 27.01 30.51
N ASP A 939 -4.57 28.11 29.93
CA ASP A 939 -5.03 29.32 30.65
C ASP A 939 -4.07 29.90 31.68
N VAL A 940 -2.83 30.14 31.24
CA VAL A 940 -1.86 30.94 32.01
C VAL A 940 -2.15 32.44 31.76
N PRO A 941 -2.49 33.24 32.80
CA PRO A 941 -2.79 34.67 32.64
C PRO A 941 -1.59 35.43 32.06
N ASP A 942 -1.84 36.32 31.10
CA ASP A 942 -0.83 37.21 30.58
C ASP A 942 -0.52 38.34 31.59
N PRO A 943 0.72 38.48 32.10
CA PRO A 943 1.04 39.50 33.09
C PRO A 943 0.90 40.95 32.57
N ASP A 944 0.95 41.18 31.25
CA ASP A 944 0.97 42.53 30.66
C ASP A 944 -0.33 42.97 29.95
N GLY A 945 -1.44 42.23 30.13
CA GLY A 945 -2.80 42.74 29.90
C GLY A 945 -3.08 43.32 28.51
N ALA A 946 -3.18 42.47 27.48
CA ALA A 946 -3.87 42.81 26.24
C ALA A 946 -5.24 42.13 26.18
N ASP A 947 -6.30 42.92 26.42
CA ASP A 947 -7.74 42.64 26.21
C ASP A 947 -8.22 41.17 26.43
N PRO A 948 -8.63 40.80 27.65
CA PRO A 948 -9.12 39.46 27.97
C PRO A 948 -10.43 39.07 27.24
N ASP A 949 -11.13 40.02 26.60
CA ASP A 949 -12.40 39.75 25.90
C ASP A 949 -12.21 39.26 24.44
N ARG A 950 -10.97 39.28 23.90
CA ARG A 950 -10.72 38.89 22.48
C ARG A 950 -10.04 37.55 22.25
N ALA A 951 -9.36 36.98 23.23
CA ALA A 951 -8.66 35.69 23.08
C ALA A 951 -9.19 34.69 24.11
N GLY A 952 -10.07 33.78 23.68
CA GLY A 952 -10.55 32.70 24.52
C GLY A 952 -9.43 31.76 25.03
N PRO A 953 -9.76 30.78 25.88
CA PRO A 953 -8.80 29.90 26.54
C PRO A 953 -7.85 29.21 25.55
N GLY A 954 -6.58 29.06 25.92
CA GLY A 954 -5.49 28.65 25.03
C GLY A 954 -4.33 27.98 25.75
N LEU A 955 -3.52 27.21 25.00
CA LEU A 955 -2.34 26.55 25.55
C LEU A 955 -1.11 27.47 25.52
N THR A 956 -0.33 27.45 26.59
CA THR A 956 1.01 28.04 26.67
C THR A 956 2.05 26.93 26.79
N ALA A 957 3.04 26.91 25.91
CA ALA A 957 4.21 26.03 26.02
C ALA A 957 5.41 26.79 26.56
N PHE A 958 6.02 26.23 27.60
CA PHE A 958 7.29 26.67 28.16
C PHE A 958 8.38 25.69 27.69
N ILE A 959 9.46 26.22 27.10
CA ILE A 959 10.51 25.43 26.46
C ILE A 959 11.86 25.81 27.06
N ALA A 960 12.61 24.84 27.56
CA ALA A 960 13.98 25.06 28.02
C ALA A 960 14.97 24.78 26.90
N ALA A 961 15.55 25.84 26.33
CA ALA A 961 16.54 25.74 25.27
C ALA A 961 17.81 26.53 25.65
N ALA A 962 18.93 25.81 25.76
CA ALA A 962 20.23 26.42 26.01
C ALA A 962 20.74 27.22 24.79
N ASP A 963 20.22 26.91 23.60
CA ASP A 963 20.50 27.61 22.36
C ASP A 963 19.63 28.87 22.21
N ALA A 964 20.28 30.03 22.09
CA ALA A 964 19.60 31.31 21.89
C ALA A 964 18.98 31.48 20.48
N ALA A 965 19.18 30.52 19.56
CA ALA A 965 18.63 30.56 18.21
C ALA A 965 17.18 30.04 18.09
N LEU A 966 16.65 29.33 19.09
CA LEU A 966 15.27 28.83 19.04
C LEU A 966 14.27 29.99 19.15
N THR A 967 13.36 30.08 18.18
CA THR A 967 12.29 31.09 18.16
C THR A 967 10.91 30.44 18.32
N PRO A 968 9.89 31.19 18.78
CA PRO A 968 8.50 30.74 18.79
C PRO A 968 8.03 30.22 17.43
N ALA A 969 8.48 30.86 16.33
CA ALA A 969 8.13 30.45 14.97
C ALA A 969 8.71 29.10 14.59
N ALA A 970 9.97 28.84 14.93
CA ALA A 970 10.61 27.54 14.73
C ALA A 970 9.95 26.45 15.57
N ALA A 971 9.61 26.74 16.84
CA ALA A 971 8.90 25.80 17.71
C ALA A 971 7.50 25.45 17.19
N HIS A 972 6.76 26.46 16.71
CA HIS A 972 5.45 26.25 16.11
C HIS A 972 5.53 25.40 14.84
N ALA A 973 6.44 25.75 13.91
CA ALA A 973 6.64 24.97 12.68
C ALA A 973 7.02 23.51 12.98
N ALA A 974 7.96 23.28 13.91
CA ALA A 974 8.37 21.93 14.31
C ALA A 974 7.21 21.11 14.89
N LEU A 975 6.32 21.72 15.67
CA LEU A 975 5.14 21.04 16.18
C LEU A 975 4.12 20.75 15.08
N MET A 976 3.88 21.70 14.17
CA MET A 976 2.97 21.52 13.03
C MET A 976 3.41 20.33 12.16
N ASP A 977 4.71 20.18 11.91
CA ASP A 977 5.28 19.04 11.18
C ASP A 977 5.10 17.71 11.93
N ALA A 978 4.98 17.77 13.26
CA ALA A 978 4.79 16.60 14.13
C ALA A 978 3.31 16.26 14.44
N LEU A 979 2.34 17.09 14.02
CA LEU A 979 0.90 16.86 14.25
C LEU A 979 0.30 15.65 13.51
N PRO A 980 0.72 15.29 12.28
CA PRO A 980 0.13 14.15 11.56
C PRO A 980 0.04 12.89 12.42
N GLY A 981 -1.17 12.35 12.53
CA GLY A 981 -1.48 11.14 13.29
C GLY A 981 -1.58 11.32 14.81
N ARG A 982 -1.67 12.57 15.31
CA ARG A 982 -1.77 12.90 16.74
C ARG A 982 -2.98 13.81 17.04
N PRO A 983 -4.22 13.30 16.98
CA PRO A 983 -5.43 14.13 17.10
C PRO A 983 -5.62 14.78 18.48
N GLY A 984 -4.94 14.27 19.52
CA GLY A 984 -4.92 14.88 20.86
C GLY A 984 -3.92 16.03 21.04
N VAL A 985 -3.21 16.45 19.99
CA VAL A 985 -2.19 17.51 20.04
C VAL A 985 -2.73 18.75 19.32
N LEU A 986 -2.72 19.89 20.01
CA LEU A 986 -3.04 21.22 19.48
C LEU A 986 -1.86 22.15 19.75
N ALA A 987 -1.44 22.93 18.76
CA ALA A 987 -0.31 23.82 18.90
C ALA A 987 -0.64 24.97 19.86
N PRO A 988 0.28 25.30 20.80
CA PRO A 988 0.15 26.41 21.72
C PRO A 988 -0.19 27.75 21.03
N ARG A 989 -0.98 28.58 21.73
CA ARG A 989 -1.21 29.98 21.35
C ARG A 989 -0.04 30.88 21.76
N ARG A 990 0.69 30.50 22.81
CA ARG A 990 1.87 31.20 23.31
C ARG A 990 3.02 30.20 23.52
N TYR A 991 4.21 30.57 23.08
CA TYR A 991 5.46 29.87 23.36
C TYR A 991 6.33 30.80 24.21
N VAL A 992 6.88 30.28 25.30
CA VAL A 992 7.79 30.98 26.22
C VAL A 992 9.08 30.17 26.29
N ILE A 993 10.17 30.73 25.78
CA ILE A 993 11.47 30.06 25.70
C ILE A 993 12.35 30.60 26.81
N VAL A 994 12.89 29.70 27.63
CA VAL A 994 13.77 30.00 28.75
C VAL A 994 15.09 29.25 28.59
N ARG A 995 16.13 29.69 29.28
CA ARG A 995 17.46 29.08 29.15
C ARG A 995 17.54 27.67 29.76
N GLU A 996 17.01 27.51 30.97
CA GLU A 996 17.06 26.27 31.75
C GLU A 996 15.68 25.95 32.34
N PRO A 997 15.33 24.65 32.50
CA PRO A 997 14.07 24.29 33.12
C PRO A 997 14.10 24.61 34.63
N PRO A 998 12.98 25.05 35.24
CA PRO A 998 12.92 25.25 36.68
C PRO A 998 12.96 23.91 37.43
N ALA A 999 13.35 23.94 38.71
CA ALA A 999 13.34 22.75 39.57
C ALA A 999 11.93 22.13 39.75
N GLN A 1000 10.88 22.95 39.66
CA GLN A 1000 9.47 22.52 39.65
C GLN A 1000 8.91 22.61 38.23
N ALA A 1001 9.37 21.72 37.35
CA ALA A 1001 9.07 21.74 35.92
C ALA A 1001 7.59 21.46 35.58
N ASP A 1002 6.80 20.99 36.53
CA ASP A 1002 5.36 20.77 36.44
C ASP A 1002 4.52 22.04 36.71
N ARG A 1003 5.14 23.12 37.19
CA ARG A 1003 4.46 24.34 37.62
C ARG A 1003 4.72 25.52 36.70
N SER A 1004 3.68 26.01 36.03
CA SER A 1004 3.77 27.15 35.09
C SER A 1004 4.38 28.42 35.73
N ASP A 1005 4.08 28.70 37.01
CA ASP A 1005 4.64 29.85 37.73
C ASP A 1005 6.16 29.74 37.98
N ALA A 1006 6.71 28.52 38.02
CA ALA A 1006 8.14 28.30 38.15
C ALA A 1006 8.89 28.59 36.84
N TRP A 1007 8.27 28.29 35.69
CA TRP A 1007 8.81 28.62 34.37
C TRP A 1007 8.81 30.13 34.11
N LEU A 1008 7.73 30.84 34.49
CA LEU A 1008 7.64 32.30 34.37
C LEU A 1008 8.66 33.06 35.22
N ARG A 1009 9.22 32.44 36.26
CA ARG A 1009 10.30 33.01 37.08
C ARG A 1009 11.70 32.85 36.44
N GLN A 1010 11.84 32.04 35.39
CA GLN A 1010 13.10 31.90 34.66
C GLN A 1010 13.34 33.11 33.75
N GLN A 1011 14.58 33.31 33.31
CA GLN A 1011 14.88 34.32 32.30
C GLN A 1011 14.25 33.91 30.96
N ILE A 1012 13.23 34.65 30.52
CA ILE A 1012 12.62 34.50 29.20
C ILE A 1012 13.60 35.04 28.15
N LEU A 1013 14.00 34.16 27.23
CA LEU A 1013 14.87 34.47 26.10
C LEU A 1013 14.06 35.02 24.92
N SER A 1014 12.89 34.42 24.66
CA SER A 1014 11.97 34.82 23.60
C SER A 1014 10.56 34.31 23.91
N GLU A 1015 9.54 35.06 23.50
CA GLU A 1015 8.16 34.61 23.56
C GLU A 1015 7.34 35.13 22.38
N GLY A 1016 6.25 34.44 22.06
CA GLY A 1016 5.35 34.83 20.97
C GLY A 1016 4.38 33.74 20.57
N ASN A 1017 3.52 34.03 19.59
CA ASN A 1017 2.52 33.07 19.11
C ASN A 1017 3.08 32.06 18.09
N GLY A 1018 4.29 32.30 17.56
CA GLY A 1018 4.97 31.44 16.60
C GLY A 1018 4.37 31.37 15.19
N ARG A 1019 3.38 32.22 14.87
CA ARG A 1019 2.63 32.18 13.60
C ARG A 1019 3.08 33.21 12.57
N GLU A 1020 4.16 33.94 12.85
CA GLU A 1020 4.77 34.89 11.92
C GLU A 1020 5.51 34.13 10.81
N ARG A 1021 5.01 34.21 9.56
CA ARG A 1021 5.72 33.65 8.39
C ARG A 1021 7.03 34.42 8.16
N ARG A 1022 8.16 33.73 8.04
CA ARG A 1022 9.29 34.25 7.27
C ARG A 1022 8.85 34.31 5.81
N MET A 1023 8.66 35.52 5.27
CA MET A 1023 8.72 35.70 3.83
C MET A 1023 10.19 35.53 3.42
N SER A 1024 10.58 34.35 2.95
CA SER A 1024 11.83 34.21 2.20
C SER A 1024 11.62 34.86 0.83
N HIS A 1025 12.01 36.12 0.71
CA HIS A 1025 12.51 36.64 -0.56
C HIS A 1025 13.82 35.92 -0.84
N ASP A 1026 13.76 34.83 -1.61
CA ASP A 1026 14.83 34.33 -2.48
C ASP A 1026 14.32 33.03 -3.12
N ASP A 1027 13.63 33.19 -4.25
CA ASP A 1027 13.57 32.23 -5.35
C ASP A 1027 13.25 33.07 -6.60
N GLY A 1028 14.33 33.46 -7.29
CA GLY A 1028 14.33 34.07 -8.62
C GLY A 1028 15.03 33.17 -9.60
#